data_AF-A0A9N8EW72-F1
#
_entry.id   AF-A0A9N8EW72-F1
#
_cell.length_a   1.000
_cell.length_b   1.000
_cell.length_c   1.000
_cell.angle_alpha   90.00
_cell.angle_beta   90.00
_cell.angle_gamma   90.00
#
_symmetry.space_group_name_H-M   'P 1'
#
loop_
_entity.id
_entity.type
_entity.pdbx_description
1 polymer ?
#
loop_
_entity_poly.entity_id
_entity_poly.type
_entity_poly.pdbx_seq_one_letter_code
_entity_poly.pdbx_strand_id
1 'polypeptide(L)'
;MLRGVAKSNGAATIRNNTDVARRIWPYTPYREAKLTGKLERRLDGDGSCDAIETFDFANLDEESSIFDLPGGLNAMDLVKRQMVKAEERRVNSQIKVLFPQVARADGADVSHLGGEAGVGACEPIDFVDVGDVLAFGFENGRRGTSFCAALNPCTHTYALGQEGIIPDVKIGGIIFVSLDAVGFSLTKQLGKHTLNRMWDGTGEPEQIFVDGHIAVRGTGSMGIKFSPKVKATINVDLSLIIDVAPNSRNNEIAPNSQALKDNNDNSENVDFEILLSGEAGVVFEVVSSLGGRTETHTVDLSGVITVEADMYLYVSGEDTKLMLAASINVMLGGICGMTPYAAVICEIFSGDSELVGAIRSYADKTGFGVQLELSGYIGLKYDFVEDEFDWPSDGHSFSFGVTLGYSGSTINACVQVDGNESCFRKCDADSQCDDDQFCDLLGFCIKRKKVAHVCHKNAVCKSGYCVGGFCSECPTVDRSAGCIADAEFCTQKINKIGLRCEAKRNNGRACLDKVACKSDICSGGFCSECARIDSEEGCDNNKFCSQTFTDVGYTCINKRNLGGTCSSNIACNSGRCVNGYCSECSQIDSTDGCGSNEFCTQLPGAFGHRCKDKLDLGGACLKNVVCKSGKCKGGYCSECDRIDSTSGCSSGKFCTQRTTAFGYRCDAKRGLGSTCSSNVACTSADCVGGFCSDCRTLDSTSGCSSGKFCTQTASPGYRCQNQKGEGGTCSSNNACRDFCVAGFCQQCSNDGHCGTDRYCSGWPSYDCKNKKNRNKSCGAKKECKSNKCKFWKCK
;
A
#
# COMPACT_ATOMS: atom_id res chain seq x y z
N MET A 1 22.84 -27.41 -36.12
CA MET A 1 23.85 -26.83 -37.04
C MET A 1 25.06 -26.49 -36.16
N LEU A 2 26.25 -27.06 -36.25
CA LEU A 2 26.97 -27.82 -37.28
C LEU A 2 27.75 -28.98 -36.60
N ARG A 3 27.83 -30.12 -37.29
CA ARG A 3 28.78 -31.22 -37.07
C ARG A 3 29.69 -31.30 -38.30
N GLY A 4 30.94 -31.68 -38.11
CA GLY A 4 31.87 -32.11 -39.17
C GLY A 4 33.05 -31.17 -39.40
N VAL A 5 34.29 -31.57 -39.68
CA VAL A 5 34.93 -32.86 -40.05
C VAL A 5 36.47 -32.68 -39.93
N ALA A 6 37.18 -33.80 -39.73
CA ALA A 6 38.60 -34.10 -40.04
C ALA A 6 39.74 -33.62 -39.09
N LYS A 7 40.32 -34.60 -38.38
CA LYS A 7 41.74 -34.64 -38.00
C LYS A 7 42.45 -35.64 -38.91
N SER A 8 43.54 -35.20 -39.56
CA SER A 8 44.51 -36.05 -40.26
C SER A 8 45.89 -35.91 -39.61
N ASN A 9 46.60 -37.05 -39.57
CA ASN A 9 47.89 -37.31 -38.93
C ASN A 9 49.06 -36.45 -39.44
N GLY A 10 50.07 -36.28 -38.57
CA GLY A 10 51.40 -35.79 -38.95
C GLY A 10 52.35 -35.72 -37.77
N ALA A 11 52.86 -36.88 -37.32
CA ALA A 11 53.99 -36.95 -36.39
C ALA A 11 55.29 -36.57 -37.13
N ALA A 12 56.05 -35.62 -36.58
CA ALA A 12 57.39 -35.28 -37.05
C ALA A 12 58.37 -35.31 -35.87
N THR A 13 59.17 -36.35 -35.84
CA THR A 13 60.32 -36.58 -34.96
C THR A 13 61.44 -35.62 -35.33
N ILE A 14 61.93 -34.79 -34.39
CA ILE A 14 63.14 -33.98 -34.58
C ILE A 14 64.30 -34.65 -33.83
N ARG A 15 65.34 -34.98 -34.60
CA ARG A 15 66.60 -35.58 -34.15
C ARG A 15 67.53 -34.53 -33.54
N ASN A 16 68.20 -34.95 -32.48
CA ASN A 16 69.40 -34.34 -31.91
C ASN A 16 70.49 -34.12 -32.97
N ASN A 17 71.13 -32.96 -32.93
CA ASN A 17 72.45 -32.73 -33.54
C ASN A 17 73.28 -31.87 -32.58
N THR A 18 74.05 -32.55 -31.75
CA THR A 18 75.26 -32.04 -31.08
C THR A 18 76.38 -32.02 -32.12
N ASP A 19 76.95 -30.85 -32.40
CA ASP A 19 78.40 -30.59 -32.40
C ASP A 19 78.78 -29.29 -33.11
N VAL A 20 79.94 -28.77 -32.69
CA VAL A 20 80.76 -27.71 -33.31
C VAL A 20 80.51 -26.28 -32.81
N ALA A 21 81.31 -25.84 -31.82
CA ALA A 21 82.38 -24.86 -32.04
C ALA A 21 83.09 -24.45 -30.73
N ARG A 22 84.29 -24.99 -30.50
CA ARG A 22 85.33 -24.38 -29.65
C ARG A 22 86.09 -23.34 -30.48
N ARG A 23 86.27 -22.12 -29.97
CA ARG A 23 87.36 -21.22 -30.40
C ARG A 23 88.04 -20.58 -29.19
N ILE A 24 89.37 -20.65 -29.26
CA ILE A 24 90.39 -20.27 -28.29
C ILE A 24 90.75 -18.79 -28.49
N TRP A 25 90.98 -18.04 -27.41
CA TRP A 25 91.79 -16.82 -27.39
C TRP A 25 92.80 -16.87 -26.22
N PRO A 26 94.04 -16.38 -26.39
CA PRO A 26 95.12 -16.55 -25.42
C PRO A 26 95.17 -15.39 -24.41
N TYR A 27 95.53 -15.67 -23.16
CA TYR A 27 95.84 -14.64 -22.16
C TYR A 27 97.27 -14.83 -21.61
N THR A 28 98.06 -13.76 -21.67
CA THR A 28 99.36 -13.56 -21.04
C THR A 28 99.20 -13.18 -19.55
N PRO A 29 100.09 -13.59 -18.63
CA PRO A 29 99.91 -13.34 -17.20
C PRO A 29 100.43 -11.94 -16.80
N TYR A 30 99.56 -11.15 -16.16
CA TYR A 30 99.95 -10.00 -15.32
C TYR A 30 100.03 -10.44 -13.86
N ARG A 31 101.01 -9.93 -13.11
CA ARG A 31 101.16 -10.16 -11.66
C ARG A 31 100.02 -9.47 -10.90
N GLU A 32 99.15 -10.25 -10.24
CA GLU A 32 98.18 -9.77 -9.26
C GLU A 32 98.85 -9.65 -7.87
N ALA A 33 98.59 -8.54 -7.16
CA ALA A 33 98.79 -8.44 -5.72
C ALA A 33 97.62 -9.16 -5.02
N LYS A 34 97.93 -10.15 -4.17
CA LYS A 34 96.94 -10.92 -3.39
C LYS A 34 96.42 -10.08 -2.21
N LEU A 35 95.12 -9.83 -2.18
CA LEU A 35 94.36 -9.44 -0.98
C LEU A 35 93.43 -10.61 -0.62
N THR A 36 93.75 -11.31 0.46
CA THR A 36 92.96 -12.43 1.00
C THR A 36 92.24 -11.99 2.26
N GLY A 37 90.92 -12.16 2.32
CA GLY A 37 90.10 -12.03 3.53
C GLY A 37 89.25 -13.30 3.73
N LYS A 38 89.11 -13.73 4.98
CA LYS A 38 88.30 -14.86 5.47
C LYS A 38 87.09 -14.32 6.23
N LEU A 39 85.91 -14.91 6.01
CA LEU A 39 84.73 -14.71 6.84
C LEU A 39 84.69 -15.89 7.84
N GLU A 40 84.77 -15.65 9.15
CA GLU A 40 84.55 -16.69 10.16
C GLU A 40 83.14 -16.58 10.74
N ARG A 41 82.33 -17.65 10.60
CA ARG A 41 81.06 -17.82 11.32
C ARG A 41 81.36 -18.19 12.77
N ARG A 42 80.91 -17.38 13.74
CA ARG A 42 80.54 -17.89 15.07
C ARG A 42 79.03 -18.09 15.08
N LEU A 43 78.61 -19.35 15.08
CA LEU A 43 77.23 -19.73 15.41
C LEU A 43 77.23 -20.05 16.90
N ASP A 44 76.52 -19.26 17.71
CA ASP A 44 76.20 -19.67 19.08
C ASP A 44 75.01 -20.65 19.06
N GLY A 45 74.90 -21.45 20.12
CA GLY A 45 74.11 -22.69 20.16
C GLY A 45 72.58 -22.56 20.09
N ASP A 46 72.05 -21.36 19.87
CA ASP A 46 70.63 -21.04 19.73
C ASP A 46 70.19 -20.74 18.29
N GLY A 47 71.13 -20.66 17.34
CA GLY A 47 70.81 -20.49 15.91
C GLY A 47 70.38 -19.08 15.51
N SER A 48 70.55 -18.07 16.37
CA SER A 48 70.42 -16.66 15.97
C SER A 48 71.73 -16.14 15.37
N CYS A 49 71.62 -15.44 14.24
CA CYS A 49 72.73 -14.68 13.66
C CYS A 49 72.91 -13.37 14.44
N ASP A 50 73.81 -13.34 15.43
CA ASP A 50 74.22 -12.07 16.04
C ASP A 50 75.28 -11.34 15.19
N ALA A 51 75.23 -10.02 15.28
CA ALA A 51 75.79 -9.02 14.39
C ALA A 51 77.23 -9.26 13.87
N ILE A 52 77.47 -8.89 12.61
CA ILE A 52 78.81 -8.70 12.04
C ILE A 52 79.43 -7.46 12.70
N GLU A 53 80.09 -7.62 13.86
CA GLU A 53 80.52 -6.46 14.66
C GLU A 53 81.77 -5.74 14.15
N THR A 54 82.64 -6.35 13.33
CA THR A 54 83.82 -5.66 12.77
C THR A 54 84.40 -6.38 11.54
N PHE A 55 84.65 -5.63 10.46
CA PHE A 55 85.50 -6.04 9.32
C PHE A 55 86.90 -5.42 9.51
N ASP A 56 87.90 -6.21 9.94
CA ASP A 56 89.28 -5.73 10.15
C ASP A 56 90.23 -6.31 9.09
N PHE A 57 91.01 -5.45 8.42
CA PHE A 57 91.95 -5.82 7.36
C PHE A 57 93.37 -6.03 7.93
N ALA A 58 93.55 -7.01 8.82
CA ALA A 58 94.90 -7.38 9.27
C ALA A 58 94.99 -8.85 9.76
N ASN A 59 95.85 -9.62 9.08
CA ASN A 59 96.50 -10.88 9.48
C ASN A 59 95.82 -12.27 9.29
N LEU A 60 96.54 -13.07 8.49
CA LEU A 60 96.91 -14.51 8.58
C LEU A 60 96.08 -15.64 7.91
N ASP A 61 96.88 -16.50 7.26
CA ASP A 61 96.93 -17.96 7.07
C ASP A 61 95.78 -18.81 6.49
N GLU A 62 96.23 -19.78 5.67
CA GLU A 62 95.50 -20.67 4.76
C GLU A 62 94.79 -21.83 5.50
N GLU A 63 93.51 -22.03 5.19
CA GLU A 63 92.90 -23.30 4.73
C GLU A 63 91.36 -23.27 4.93
N SER A 64 90.61 -23.46 3.83
CA SER A 64 89.27 -24.10 3.69
C SER A 64 88.41 -23.42 2.61
N SER A 65 88.04 -24.16 1.56
CA SER A 65 87.15 -23.73 0.46
C SER A 65 85.77 -24.40 0.58
N ILE A 66 84.69 -23.60 0.58
CA ILE A 66 83.30 -24.04 0.61
C ILE A 66 82.60 -23.42 -0.62
N PHE A 67 82.14 -24.30 -1.54
CA PHE A 67 81.50 -24.09 -2.85
C PHE A 67 82.38 -23.89 -4.10
N ASP A 68 82.45 -24.93 -4.93
CA ASP A 68 82.84 -24.90 -6.35
C ASP A 68 81.57 -24.80 -7.23
N LEU A 69 81.46 -23.75 -8.05
CA LEU A 69 80.48 -23.68 -9.14
C LEU A 69 81.06 -24.33 -10.42
N PRO A 70 80.23 -24.86 -11.34
CA PRO A 70 80.71 -25.49 -12.57
C PRO A 70 81.43 -24.45 -13.44
N GLY A 71 82.77 -24.57 -13.54
CA GLY A 71 83.61 -23.67 -14.34
C GLY A 71 84.70 -22.91 -13.57
N GLY A 72 84.82 -23.06 -12.24
CA GLY A 72 85.94 -22.52 -11.46
C GLY A 72 85.92 -21.00 -11.23
N LEU A 73 84.77 -20.35 -11.39
CA LEU A 73 84.56 -18.93 -11.07
C LEU A 73 83.89 -18.81 -9.70
N ASN A 74 84.65 -18.38 -8.69
CA ASN A 74 84.16 -18.02 -7.37
C ASN A 74 83.51 -16.61 -7.43
N ALA A 75 82.24 -16.48 -7.04
CA ALA A 75 81.53 -15.19 -7.00
C ALA A 75 82.23 -14.17 -6.09
N MET A 76 82.82 -14.62 -4.98
CA MET A 76 83.63 -13.79 -4.10
C MET A 76 84.94 -13.33 -4.74
N ASP A 77 85.54 -14.11 -5.64
CA ASP A 77 86.72 -13.65 -6.39
C ASP A 77 86.34 -12.59 -7.43
N LEU A 78 85.15 -12.68 -8.03
CA LEU A 78 84.66 -11.65 -8.95
C LEU A 78 84.41 -10.33 -8.19
N VAL A 79 83.74 -10.39 -7.04
CA VAL A 79 83.52 -9.24 -6.15
C VAL A 79 84.85 -8.64 -5.68
N LYS A 80 85.77 -9.47 -5.17
CA LYS A 80 87.11 -9.04 -4.74
C LYS A 80 87.88 -8.33 -5.86
N ARG A 81 87.90 -8.88 -7.08
CA ARG A 81 88.57 -8.25 -8.24
C ARG A 81 87.95 -6.92 -8.64
N GLN A 82 86.63 -6.75 -8.49
CA GLN A 82 85.95 -5.48 -8.77
C GLN A 82 86.22 -4.44 -7.67
N MET A 83 86.22 -4.84 -6.39
CA MET A 83 86.54 -3.96 -5.26
C MET A 83 87.97 -3.41 -5.34
N VAL A 84 88.96 -4.25 -5.64
CA VAL A 84 90.35 -3.81 -5.83
C VAL A 84 90.46 -2.81 -7.00
N LYS A 85 89.78 -3.07 -8.12
CA LYS A 85 89.74 -2.15 -9.26
C LYS A 85 88.99 -0.84 -8.97
N ALA A 86 87.98 -0.84 -8.10
CA ALA A 86 87.25 0.35 -7.70
C ALA A 86 88.09 1.24 -6.78
N GLU A 87 88.80 0.65 -5.81
CA GLU A 87 89.68 1.39 -4.89
C GLU A 87 90.89 2.01 -5.62
N GLU A 88 91.50 1.28 -6.56
CA GLU A 88 92.56 1.82 -7.44
C GLU A 88 92.08 3.01 -8.30
N ARG A 89 90.79 3.05 -8.69
CA ARG A 89 90.20 4.13 -9.49
C ARG A 89 89.73 5.32 -8.65
N ARG A 90 89.33 5.11 -7.40
CA ARG A 90 88.95 6.16 -6.43
C ARG A 90 90.11 7.11 -6.15
N VAL A 91 91.32 6.58 -6.02
CA VAL A 91 92.54 7.38 -5.77
C VAL A 91 92.87 8.34 -6.93
N ASN A 92 92.24 8.15 -8.11
CA ASN A 92 92.50 8.95 -9.32
C ASN A 92 91.26 9.59 -9.99
N SER A 93 90.04 9.52 -9.43
CA SER A 93 88.85 10.07 -10.12
C SER A 93 87.60 10.35 -9.26
N GLN A 94 86.67 11.15 -9.80
CA GLN A 94 85.34 11.53 -9.27
C GLN A 94 84.33 10.35 -9.23
N ILE A 95 84.72 9.20 -8.69
CA ILE A 95 83.84 8.03 -8.52
C ILE A 95 83.29 8.07 -7.09
N LYS A 96 81.95 8.04 -6.94
CA LYS A 96 81.33 7.86 -5.62
C LYS A 96 81.31 6.37 -5.30
N VAL A 97 81.63 6.02 -4.06
CA VAL A 97 81.70 4.63 -3.60
C VAL A 97 80.88 4.53 -2.31
N LEU A 98 79.90 3.61 -2.30
CA LEU A 98 79.25 3.15 -1.09
C LEU A 98 80.18 2.11 -0.44
N PHE A 99 80.82 2.50 0.65
CA PHE A 99 81.53 1.56 1.52
C PHE A 99 80.53 0.61 2.19
N PRO A 100 80.93 -0.61 2.57
CA PRO A 100 80.03 -1.56 3.22
C PRO A 100 79.38 -0.90 4.44
N GLN A 101 78.09 -0.58 4.31
CA GLN A 101 77.26 -0.16 5.42
C GLN A 101 76.43 -1.38 5.81
N VAL A 102 76.46 -1.71 7.10
CA VAL A 102 75.56 -2.72 7.66
C VAL A 102 74.22 -2.04 7.84
N ALA A 103 73.24 -2.45 7.04
CA ALA A 103 71.85 -2.09 7.25
C ALA A 103 71.37 -2.77 8.53
N ARG A 104 71.46 -2.09 9.68
CA ARG A 104 70.88 -2.63 10.92
C ARG A 104 69.36 -2.62 10.83
N ALA A 105 68.75 -3.62 11.47
CA ALA A 105 67.33 -3.97 11.48
C ALA A 105 66.31 -2.88 11.93
N ASP A 106 66.69 -1.60 11.98
CA ASP A 106 65.81 -0.48 12.36
C ASP A 106 64.89 0.00 11.20
N GLY A 107 64.66 -0.84 10.19
CA GLY A 107 63.67 -0.61 9.12
C GLY A 107 64.16 0.17 7.90
N ALA A 108 65.48 0.39 7.74
CA ALA A 108 66.04 0.99 6.54
C ALA A 108 66.36 -0.10 5.50
N ASP A 109 65.60 -0.12 4.40
CA ASP A 109 65.85 -0.98 3.24
C ASP A 109 67.16 -0.58 2.51
N VAL A 110 67.78 -1.54 1.81
CA VAL A 110 68.99 -1.38 0.98
C VAL A 110 68.84 -0.23 -0.01
N SER A 111 67.64 -0.06 -0.56
CA SER A 111 67.26 1.05 -1.44
C SER A 111 67.51 2.41 -0.78
N HIS A 112 67.11 2.57 0.48
CA HIS A 112 67.27 3.80 1.26
C HIS A 112 68.75 4.13 1.54
N LEU A 113 69.54 3.12 1.92
CA LEU A 113 70.97 3.28 2.20
C LEU A 113 71.78 3.64 0.94
N GLY A 114 71.40 3.05 -0.20
CA GLY A 114 71.99 3.37 -1.49
C GLY A 114 71.62 4.77 -1.99
N GLY A 115 70.36 5.16 -1.85
CA GLY A 115 69.85 6.48 -2.23
C GLY A 115 70.51 7.61 -1.43
N GLU A 116 70.62 7.48 -0.11
CA GLU A 116 71.32 8.46 0.75
C GLU A 116 72.81 8.59 0.42
N ALA A 117 73.46 7.49 0.02
CA ALA A 117 74.84 7.50 -0.45
C ALA A 117 75.01 7.97 -1.91
N GLY A 118 73.90 8.19 -2.62
CA GLY A 118 73.86 8.61 -4.01
C GLY A 118 74.34 7.54 -4.99
N VAL A 119 74.13 6.26 -4.70
CA VAL A 119 74.42 5.13 -5.60
C VAL A 119 73.11 4.57 -6.15
N GLY A 120 72.68 5.12 -7.30
CA GLY A 120 71.38 4.79 -7.92
C GLY A 120 71.15 3.31 -8.19
N ALA A 121 72.18 2.51 -8.52
CA ALA A 121 72.05 1.06 -8.75
C ALA A 121 71.55 0.25 -7.54
N CYS A 122 71.52 0.82 -6.34
CA CYS A 122 70.96 0.15 -5.17
C CYS A 122 69.44 0.34 -5.04
N GLU A 123 68.87 1.39 -5.65
CA GLU A 123 67.41 1.65 -5.61
C GLU A 123 66.59 0.49 -6.23
N PRO A 124 67.02 -0.17 -7.33
CA PRO A 124 66.30 -1.30 -7.89
C PRO A 124 66.35 -2.60 -7.06
N ILE A 125 67.07 -2.63 -5.93
CA ILE A 125 67.18 -3.80 -5.02
C ILE A 125 66.21 -3.63 -3.84
N ASP A 126 64.98 -3.21 -4.12
CA ASP A 126 63.90 -2.97 -3.14
C ASP A 126 63.19 -4.27 -2.70
N PHE A 127 63.52 -5.40 -3.31
CA PHE A 127 62.94 -6.70 -3.00
C PHE A 127 63.68 -7.46 -1.89
N VAL A 128 64.70 -6.88 -1.26
CA VAL A 128 65.47 -7.53 -0.19
C VAL A 128 64.99 -7.02 1.17
N ASP A 129 63.98 -7.69 1.72
CA ASP A 129 63.14 -7.18 2.83
C ASP A 129 63.72 -7.43 4.24
N VAL A 130 65.04 -7.55 4.40
CA VAL A 130 65.63 -8.07 5.65
C VAL A 130 66.71 -7.16 6.22
N GLY A 131 66.67 -6.98 7.55
CA GLY A 131 67.79 -6.45 8.32
C GLY A 131 69.05 -7.32 8.19
N ASP A 132 70.22 -6.70 8.36
CA ASP A 132 71.55 -7.33 8.26
C ASP A 132 72.02 -7.69 6.84
N VAL A 133 71.67 -6.84 5.87
CA VAL A 133 72.25 -6.89 4.53
C VAL A 133 73.52 -6.05 4.49
N LEU A 134 74.60 -6.65 3.99
CA LEU A 134 75.81 -5.93 3.59
C LEU A 134 75.61 -5.43 2.15
N ALA A 135 75.46 -4.13 1.98
CA ALA A 135 75.38 -3.48 0.68
C ALA A 135 76.70 -2.79 0.33
N PHE A 136 77.17 -2.95 -0.91
CA PHE A 136 78.30 -2.21 -1.45
C PHE A 136 78.02 -1.81 -2.91
N GLY A 137 78.49 -0.64 -3.32
CA GLY A 137 78.21 -0.13 -4.65
C GLY A 137 79.11 1.02 -5.06
N PHE A 138 79.07 1.38 -6.34
CA PHE A 138 79.77 2.54 -6.86
C PHE A 138 78.98 3.22 -7.96
N GLU A 139 79.18 4.52 -8.12
CA GLU A 139 78.61 5.32 -9.19
C GLU A 139 79.74 6.01 -9.96
N ASN A 140 79.83 5.75 -11.27
CA ASN A 140 80.76 6.43 -12.15
C ASN A 140 80.07 7.59 -12.87
N GLY A 141 80.13 8.78 -12.27
CA GLY A 141 79.50 9.99 -12.81
C GLY A 141 79.94 10.41 -14.22
N ARG A 142 81.05 9.88 -14.75
CA ARG A 142 81.47 10.16 -16.15
C ARG A 142 80.79 9.29 -17.19
N ARG A 143 80.40 8.07 -16.81
CA ARG A 143 79.78 7.10 -17.72
C ARG A 143 78.30 6.88 -17.43
N GLY A 144 77.79 7.44 -16.32
CA GLY A 144 76.44 7.16 -15.85
C GLY A 144 76.24 5.66 -15.59
N THR A 145 77.29 4.96 -15.15
CA THR A 145 77.18 3.53 -14.82
C THR A 145 77.29 3.39 -13.31
N SER A 146 76.26 2.81 -12.71
CA SER A 146 76.21 2.48 -11.29
C SER A 146 76.15 0.96 -11.12
N PHE A 147 76.70 0.46 -10.03
CA PHE A 147 76.63 -0.96 -9.63
C PHE A 147 76.39 -1.05 -8.14
N CYS A 148 75.56 -1.99 -7.73
CA CYS A 148 75.27 -2.31 -6.35
C CYS A 148 75.21 -3.82 -6.16
N ALA A 149 75.65 -4.29 -5.01
CA ALA A 149 75.50 -5.67 -4.58
C ALA A 149 75.10 -5.68 -3.12
N ALA A 150 74.10 -6.47 -2.81
CA ALA A 150 73.56 -6.70 -1.49
C ALA A 150 73.72 -8.17 -1.14
N LEU A 151 74.26 -8.47 0.04
CA LEU A 151 74.42 -9.85 0.48
C LEU A 151 74.07 -10.02 1.94
N ASN A 152 73.25 -11.01 2.21
CA ASN A 152 72.96 -11.50 3.55
C ASN A 152 73.56 -12.91 3.70
N PRO A 153 74.69 -13.06 4.42
CA PRO A 153 75.37 -14.35 4.56
C PRO A 153 74.67 -15.33 5.51
N CYS A 154 73.73 -14.84 6.33
CA CYS A 154 72.94 -15.68 7.24
C CYS A 154 71.87 -16.46 6.49
N THR A 155 71.31 -15.83 5.48
CA THR A 155 70.12 -16.30 4.77
C THR A 155 70.43 -16.66 3.32
N HIS A 156 71.72 -16.56 2.96
CA HIS A 156 72.21 -16.85 1.62
C HIS A 156 71.46 -16.08 0.55
N THR A 157 71.15 -14.81 0.84
CA THR A 157 70.55 -13.87 -0.10
C THR A 157 71.63 -13.05 -0.77
N TYR A 158 71.60 -13.01 -2.10
CA TYR A 158 72.54 -12.30 -2.95
C TYR A 158 71.75 -11.51 -3.99
N ALA A 159 71.90 -10.21 -4.01
CA ALA A 159 71.29 -9.36 -5.02
C ALA A 159 72.32 -8.46 -5.68
N LEU A 160 72.13 -8.23 -6.97
CA LEU A 160 72.98 -7.44 -7.83
C LEU A 160 72.11 -6.45 -8.58
N GLY A 161 72.40 -5.16 -8.43
CA GLY A 161 71.81 -4.07 -9.17
C GLY A 161 72.85 -3.43 -10.08
N GLN A 162 72.50 -3.15 -11.31
CA GLN A 162 73.33 -2.35 -12.21
C GLN A 162 72.39 -1.67 -13.20
N GLU A 163 72.56 -0.37 -13.42
CA GLU A 163 71.85 0.27 -14.53
C GLU A 163 72.25 -0.40 -15.86
N GLY A 164 71.28 -1.02 -16.53
CA GLY A 164 71.47 -1.72 -17.80
C GLY A 164 72.39 -2.94 -17.72
N ILE A 165 72.16 -3.88 -16.79
CA ILE A 165 72.86 -5.20 -16.74
C ILE A 165 72.89 -5.84 -18.13
N ILE A 166 71.76 -5.78 -18.82
CA ILE A 166 71.63 -6.15 -20.22
C ILE A 166 71.42 -4.86 -21.02
N PRO A 167 72.21 -4.61 -22.09
CA PRO A 167 72.00 -3.45 -22.93
C PRO A 167 70.61 -3.48 -23.57
N ASP A 168 69.99 -2.30 -23.70
CA ASP A 168 68.64 -2.12 -24.24
C ASP A 168 68.34 -3.07 -25.40
N VAL A 169 67.47 -4.05 -25.15
CA VAL A 169 67.02 -4.95 -26.20
C VAL A 169 65.92 -4.25 -26.97
N LYS A 170 66.21 -3.86 -28.22
CA LYS A 170 65.22 -3.26 -29.10
C LYS A 170 64.31 -4.32 -29.69
N ILE A 171 63.06 -4.35 -29.24
CA ILE A 171 62.02 -5.21 -29.82
C ILE A 171 61.19 -4.36 -30.76
N GLY A 172 61.22 -4.67 -32.06
CA GLY A 172 60.46 -3.95 -33.09
C GLY A 172 60.85 -2.47 -33.30
N GLY A 173 61.96 -2.01 -32.71
CA GLY A 173 62.47 -0.63 -32.88
C GLY A 173 61.73 0.45 -32.08
N ILE A 174 60.76 0.07 -31.24
CA ILE A 174 59.92 0.99 -30.45
C ILE A 174 59.85 0.65 -28.96
N ILE A 175 60.18 -0.59 -28.58
CA ILE A 175 60.25 -1.05 -27.19
C ILE A 175 61.72 -1.22 -26.80
N PHE A 176 62.07 -0.67 -25.65
CA PHE A 176 63.36 -0.78 -25.00
C PHE A 176 63.11 -1.43 -23.63
N VAL A 177 63.86 -2.47 -23.29
CA VAL A 177 63.81 -3.10 -21.97
C VAL A 177 65.24 -3.20 -21.45
N SER A 178 65.47 -2.74 -20.23
CA SER A 178 66.68 -2.93 -19.46
C SER A 178 66.42 -3.89 -18.30
N LEU A 179 67.48 -4.58 -17.89
CA LEU A 179 67.49 -5.38 -16.69
C LEU A 179 68.30 -4.59 -15.66
N ASP A 180 67.69 -4.21 -14.54
CA ASP A 180 68.27 -3.25 -13.61
C ASP A 180 68.71 -3.91 -12.30
N ALA A 181 68.03 -4.99 -11.87
CA ALA A 181 68.48 -5.80 -10.74
C ALA A 181 68.07 -7.28 -10.86
N VAL A 182 68.86 -8.14 -10.22
CA VAL A 182 68.58 -9.57 -10.05
C VAL A 182 69.00 -10.01 -8.64
N GLY A 183 68.11 -10.69 -7.95
CA GLY A 183 68.31 -11.31 -6.64
C GLY A 183 68.13 -12.82 -6.68
N PHE A 184 68.92 -13.51 -5.86
CA PHE A 184 68.81 -14.94 -5.57
C PHE A 184 68.88 -15.14 -4.05
N SER A 185 67.95 -15.88 -3.48
CA SER A 185 67.93 -16.28 -2.06
C SER A 185 67.71 -17.78 -1.96
N LEU A 186 68.39 -18.45 -1.02
CA LEU A 186 68.14 -19.87 -0.73
C LEU A 186 67.08 -20.08 0.36
N THR A 187 66.72 -19.03 1.12
CA THR A 187 65.82 -19.12 2.27
C THR A 187 64.58 -18.21 2.13
N LYS A 188 64.12 -17.96 0.89
CA LYS A 188 62.94 -17.14 0.59
C LYS A 188 62.92 -15.78 1.28
N GLN A 189 63.87 -14.92 0.94
CA GLN A 189 63.99 -13.58 1.55
C GLN A 189 63.84 -12.45 0.55
N LEU A 190 63.39 -12.78 -0.65
CA LEU A 190 63.08 -11.79 -1.65
C LEU A 190 61.58 -11.59 -1.60
N GLY A 191 61.12 -10.48 -1.05
CA GLY A 191 59.71 -10.22 -0.83
C GLY A 191 59.18 -9.19 -1.81
N LYS A 192 57.94 -9.34 -2.26
CA LYS A 192 57.20 -8.25 -2.90
C LYS A 192 55.70 -8.39 -2.72
N HIS A 193 55.06 -7.26 -2.47
CA HIS A 193 53.62 -7.11 -2.56
C HIS A 193 53.19 -6.85 -4.01
N THR A 194 52.05 -7.40 -4.41
CA THR A 194 51.36 -6.97 -5.62
C THR A 194 51.01 -5.48 -5.53
N LEU A 195 51.08 -4.76 -6.64
CA LEU A 195 50.66 -3.35 -6.71
C LEU A 195 49.13 -3.25 -6.59
N ASN A 196 48.44 -4.17 -7.25
CA ASN A 196 47.00 -4.31 -7.27
C ASN A 196 46.50 -5.29 -6.20
N ARG A 197 45.24 -5.10 -5.81
CA ARG A 197 44.47 -6.12 -5.09
C ARG A 197 44.10 -7.22 -6.09
N MET A 198 44.54 -8.44 -5.81
CA MET A 198 44.26 -9.66 -6.57
C MET A 198 42.93 -10.25 -6.14
N TRP A 199 42.22 -10.90 -7.06
CA TRP A 199 40.94 -11.55 -6.77
C TRP A 199 41.02 -13.01 -7.16
N ASP A 200 40.60 -13.90 -6.28
CA ASP A 200 40.69 -15.34 -6.51
C ASP A 200 39.37 -16.04 -6.84
N GLY A 201 38.33 -15.25 -7.09
CA GLY A 201 36.97 -15.76 -7.27
C GLY A 201 36.13 -15.78 -6.02
N THR A 202 36.73 -15.56 -4.85
CA THR A 202 36.04 -15.55 -3.57
C THR A 202 36.39 -14.29 -2.78
N GLY A 203 35.42 -13.80 -2.00
CA GLY A 203 35.63 -12.66 -1.11
C GLY A 203 36.02 -11.34 -1.81
N GLU A 204 36.57 -10.45 -1.00
CA GLU A 204 37.08 -9.14 -1.42
C GLU A 204 38.50 -9.28 -1.99
N PRO A 205 38.86 -8.53 -3.05
CA PRO A 205 40.23 -8.53 -3.56
C PRO A 205 41.26 -8.17 -2.48
N GLU A 206 42.44 -8.78 -2.49
CA GLU A 206 43.50 -8.53 -1.48
C GLU A 206 44.88 -8.42 -2.12
N GLN A 207 45.80 -7.68 -1.49
CA GLN A 207 47.19 -7.69 -1.93
C GLN A 207 47.85 -9.01 -1.52
N ILE A 208 48.64 -9.59 -2.44
CA ILE A 208 49.38 -10.82 -2.19
C ILE A 208 50.84 -10.46 -1.96
N PHE A 209 51.42 -11.01 -0.91
CA PHE A 209 52.85 -10.96 -0.65
C PHE A 209 53.49 -12.29 -1.05
N VAL A 210 54.56 -12.23 -1.84
CA VAL A 210 55.28 -13.42 -2.29
C VAL A 210 56.72 -13.37 -1.81
N ASP A 211 57.11 -14.38 -1.03
CA ASP A 211 58.49 -14.65 -0.63
C ASP A 211 59.15 -15.58 -1.65
N GLY A 212 60.10 -15.05 -2.41
CA GLY A 212 60.75 -15.76 -3.50
C GLY A 212 62.21 -16.11 -3.25
N HIS A 213 62.66 -17.04 -4.08
CA HIS A 213 64.06 -17.43 -4.22
C HIS A 213 64.77 -16.66 -5.33
N ILE A 214 64.03 -16.16 -6.32
CA ILE A 214 64.58 -15.38 -7.42
C ILE A 214 63.75 -14.10 -7.53
N ALA A 215 64.41 -12.96 -7.59
CA ALA A 215 63.79 -11.69 -7.91
C ALA A 215 64.51 -11.06 -9.09
N VAL A 216 63.75 -10.42 -9.98
CA VAL A 216 64.27 -9.69 -11.12
C VAL A 216 63.53 -8.38 -11.19
N ARG A 217 64.24 -7.28 -11.40
CA ARG A 217 63.65 -5.97 -11.68
C ARG A 217 64.27 -5.41 -12.95
N GLY A 218 63.44 -4.79 -13.77
CA GLY A 218 63.88 -4.14 -14.99
C GLY A 218 62.91 -3.07 -15.40
N THR A 219 63.43 -2.00 -15.97
CA THR A 219 62.63 -0.94 -16.54
C THR A 219 62.53 -1.10 -18.05
N GLY A 220 61.50 -0.56 -18.63
CA GLY A 220 61.30 -0.52 -20.06
C GLY A 220 60.69 0.81 -20.48
N SER A 221 60.89 1.18 -21.74
CA SER A 221 60.18 2.29 -22.33
C SER A 221 59.66 1.91 -23.71
N MET A 222 58.42 2.31 -24.00
CA MET A 222 57.81 2.15 -25.30
C MET A 222 57.40 3.51 -25.86
N GLY A 223 58.00 3.90 -26.98
CA GLY A 223 57.73 5.18 -27.63
C GLY A 223 56.74 5.06 -28.79
N ILE A 224 55.64 5.82 -28.75
CA ILE A 224 54.69 5.98 -29.85
C ILE A 224 54.79 7.40 -30.39
N LYS A 225 55.14 7.56 -31.67
CA LYS A 225 55.13 8.88 -32.35
C LYS A 225 53.78 9.09 -33.04
N PHE A 226 53.01 10.07 -32.58
CA PHE A 226 51.74 10.45 -33.22
C PHE A 226 51.95 11.42 -34.39
N SER A 227 52.97 12.27 -34.28
CA SER A 227 53.36 13.20 -35.35
C SER A 227 54.86 13.53 -35.23
N PRO A 228 55.46 14.25 -36.19
CA PRO A 228 56.82 14.76 -36.05
C PRO A 228 57.01 15.67 -34.82
N LYS A 229 55.92 16.17 -34.23
CA LYS A 229 55.91 17.10 -33.11
C LYS A 229 55.39 16.51 -31.81
N VAL A 230 54.84 15.29 -31.80
CA VAL A 230 54.24 14.69 -30.61
C VAL A 230 54.66 13.23 -30.51
N LYS A 231 55.33 12.90 -29.41
CA LYS A 231 55.74 11.55 -29.03
C LYS A 231 55.19 11.25 -27.64
N ALA A 232 54.56 10.11 -27.45
CA ALA A 232 54.34 9.56 -26.11
C ALA A 232 55.38 8.48 -25.84
N THR A 233 55.87 8.43 -24.61
CA THR A 233 56.73 7.37 -24.10
C THR A 233 56.02 6.78 -22.90
N ILE A 234 55.80 5.47 -22.91
CA ILE A 234 55.27 4.73 -21.77
C ILE A 234 56.48 4.11 -21.09
N ASN A 235 56.82 4.58 -19.90
CA ASN A 235 57.85 3.98 -19.07
C ASN A 235 57.18 2.89 -18.23
N VAL A 236 57.79 1.72 -18.13
CA VAL A 236 57.29 0.58 -17.39
C VAL A 236 58.37 0.13 -16.41
N ASP A 237 58.07 0.02 -15.13
CA ASP A 237 58.89 -0.69 -14.15
C ASP A 237 58.31 -2.09 -13.99
N LEU A 238 59.13 -3.13 -14.17
CA LEU A 238 58.74 -4.52 -14.11
C LEU A 238 59.51 -5.23 -13.01
N SER A 239 58.81 -6.04 -12.23
CA SER A 239 59.39 -6.86 -11.18
C SER A 239 58.83 -8.28 -11.26
N LEU A 240 59.70 -9.27 -11.19
CA LEU A 240 59.38 -10.69 -11.24
C LEU A 240 59.96 -11.36 -10.01
N ILE A 241 59.12 -12.00 -9.21
CA ILE A 241 59.52 -12.86 -8.10
C ILE A 241 59.11 -14.30 -8.42
N ILE A 242 60.01 -15.24 -8.14
CA ILE A 242 59.78 -16.67 -8.29
C ILE A 242 60.12 -17.35 -6.97
N ASP A 243 59.13 -18.03 -6.38
CA ASP A 243 59.32 -18.98 -5.29
C ASP A 243 59.34 -20.41 -5.84
N VAL A 244 60.43 -21.14 -5.57
CA VAL A 244 60.56 -22.55 -5.90
C VAL A 244 60.34 -23.35 -4.62
N ALA A 245 59.25 -24.10 -4.53
CA ALA A 245 58.75 -24.80 -3.34
C ALA A 245 57.98 -23.93 -2.30
N PRO A 246 56.85 -23.30 -2.69
CA PRO A 246 55.98 -22.50 -1.81
C PRO A 246 55.52 -23.26 -0.55
N ASN A 247 55.25 -24.56 -0.67
CA ASN A 247 54.73 -25.38 0.44
C ASN A 247 55.81 -26.02 1.34
N SER A 248 57.09 -25.75 1.10
CA SER A 248 58.16 -26.36 1.92
C SER A 248 58.16 -25.74 3.33
N ARG A 249 57.89 -26.57 4.35
CA ARG A 249 57.89 -26.12 5.76
C ARG A 249 59.23 -25.56 6.25
N ASN A 250 60.32 -25.85 5.53
CA ASN A 250 61.67 -25.46 5.92
C ASN A 250 62.21 -24.28 5.11
N ASN A 251 61.45 -23.71 4.16
CA ASN A 251 61.88 -22.59 3.31
C ASN A 251 63.22 -22.79 2.57
N GLU A 252 63.72 -24.03 2.47
CA GLU A 252 64.99 -24.35 1.83
C GLU A 252 64.76 -25.06 0.50
N ILE A 253 65.42 -24.59 -0.56
CA ILE A 253 65.64 -25.40 -1.77
C ILE A 253 66.55 -26.56 -1.36
N ALA A 254 65.99 -27.75 -1.13
CA ALA A 254 66.78 -28.94 -0.83
C ALA A 254 67.83 -29.15 -1.95
N PRO A 255 69.14 -28.94 -1.70
CA PRO A 255 70.17 -28.99 -2.74
C PRO A 255 70.37 -30.40 -3.30
N ASN A 256 69.85 -31.40 -2.58
CA ASN A 256 69.95 -32.80 -2.94
C ASN A 256 68.72 -33.23 -3.73
N SER A 257 68.89 -33.19 -5.05
CA SER A 257 68.15 -33.85 -6.14
C SER A 257 67.63 -35.30 -5.96
N GLN A 258 67.46 -35.80 -4.73
CA GLN A 258 66.85 -37.11 -4.48
C GLN A 258 65.39 -37.13 -4.95
N ALA A 259 64.66 -36.02 -4.82
CA ALA A 259 63.29 -35.87 -5.34
C ALA A 259 63.18 -35.95 -6.88
N LEU A 260 64.27 -35.69 -7.62
CA LEU A 260 64.32 -35.83 -9.08
C LEU A 260 64.89 -37.19 -9.54
N LYS A 261 65.43 -38.01 -8.62
CA LYS A 261 66.12 -39.27 -8.96
C LYS A 261 65.34 -40.53 -8.63
N ASP A 262 64.31 -40.45 -7.78
CA ASP A 262 63.44 -41.59 -7.52
C ASP A 262 62.45 -41.75 -8.69
N ASN A 263 62.89 -42.48 -9.72
CA ASN A 263 62.15 -42.92 -10.92
C ASN A 263 60.95 -43.85 -10.62
N ASN A 264 60.38 -43.81 -9.41
CA ASN A 264 59.27 -44.67 -9.00
C ASN A 264 57.96 -43.87 -8.99
N ASP A 265 57.36 -43.70 -10.16
CA ASP A 265 55.95 -43.38 -10.48
C ASP A 265 55.19 -42.27 -9.73
N ASN A 266 55.78 -41.61 -8.74
CA ASN A 266 55.25 -40.46 -8.03
C ASN A 266 56.21 -39.29 -8.25
N SER A 267 56.28 -38.79 -9.49
CA SER A 267 56.92 -37.51 -9.74
C SER A 267 56.17 -36.45 -8.93
N GLU A 268 56.68 -36.13 -7.74
CA GLU A 268 56.25 -34.96 -7.01
C GLU A 268 56.53 -33.77 -7.93
N ASN A 269 55.45 -33.20 -8.46
CA ASN A 269 55.53 -32.04 -9.33
C ASN A 269 56.26 -30.94 -8.56
N VAL A 270 57.18 -30.24 -9.22
CA VAL A 270 57.86 -29.09 -8.61
C VAL A 270 56.80 -28.00 -8.42
N ASP A 271 56.50 -27.70 -7.17
CA ASP A 271 55.62 -26.58 -6.81
C ASP A 271 56.38 -25.26 -7.02
N PHE A 272 55.74 -24.27 -7.62
CA PHE A 272 56.31 -22.93 -7.77
C PHE A 272 55.24 -21.84 -7.75
N GLU A 273 55.68 -20.66 -7.35
CA GLU A 273 54.89 -19.43 -7.32
C GLU A 273 55.64 -18.36 -8.11
N ILE A 274 54.92 -17.61 -8.95
CA ILE A 274 55.48 -16.55 -9.77
C ILE A 274 54.61 -15.32 -9.61
N LEU A 275 55.20 -14.21 -9.19
CA LEU A 275 54.61 -12.88 -9.20
C LEU A 275 55.32 -12.02 -10.24
N LEU A 276 54.61 -11.57 -11.26
CA LEU A 276 55.05 -10.53 -12.17
C LEU A 276 54.23 -9.28 -11.90
N SER A 277 54.89 -8.19 -11.54
CA SER A 277 54.29 -6.91 -11.19
C SER A 277 54.85 -5.83 -12.10
N GLY A 278 54.01 -4.90 -12.55
CA GLY A 278 54.43 -3.82 -13.42
C GLY A 278 53.66 -2.54 -13.18
N GLU A 279 54.37 -1.42 -13.17
CA GLU A 279 53.80 -0.07 -13.12
C GLU A 279 54.21 0.67 -14.38
N ALA A 280 53.27 1.36 -15.02
CA ALA A 280 53.52 2.13 -16.22
C ALA A 280 53.05 3.58 -16.09
N GLY A 281 53.95 4.51 -16.39
CA GLY A 281 53.69 5.95 -16.47
C GLY A 281 53.80 6.46 -17.90
N VAL A 282 52.99 7.46 -18.25
CA VAL A 282 52.97 8.04 -19.59
C VAL A 282 53.63 9.42 -19.61
N VAL A 283 54.59 9.63 -20.51
CA VAL A 283 55.27 10.92 -20.71
C VAL A 283 55.07 11.39 -22.15
N PHE A 284 54.50 12.57 -22.33
CA PHE A 284 54.35 13.21 -23.65
C PHE A 284 55.48 14.20 -23.90
N GLU A 285 56.16 14.07 -25.03
CA GLU A 285 57.10 15.05 -25.57
C GLU A 285 56.42 15.79 -26.72
N VAL A 286 56.18 17.09 -26.52
CA VAL A 286 55.60 17.99 -27.53
C VAL A 286 56.68 18.95 -28.02
N VAL A 287 57.07 18.82 -29.28
CA VAL A 287 58.03 19.72 -29.93
C VAL A 287 57.27 20.89 -30.56
N SER A 288 57.39 22.06 -29.95
CA SER A 288 56.87 23.31 -30.49
C SER A 288 57.96 24.03 -31.31
N SER A 289 57.55 24.83 -32.29
CA SER A 289 58.47 25.61 -33.11
C SER A 289 57.94 27.03 -33.26
N LEU A 290 58.40 27.97 -32.42
CA LEU A 290 58.07 29.38 -32.50
C LEU A 290 59.32 30.18 -32.91
N GLY A 291 59.23 30.98 -33.97
CA GLY A 291 60.31 31.88 -34.39
C GLY A 291 61.61 31.19 -34.87
N GLY A 292 61.54 29.96 -35.37
CA GLY A 292 62.70 29.20 -35.84
C GLY A 292 63.50 28.49 -34.75
N ARG A 293 63.10 28.61 -33.47
CA ARG A 293 63.59 27.78 -32.37
C ARG A 293 62.61 26.62 -32.12
N THR A 294 63.15 25.41 -32.02
CA THR A 294 62.42 24.23 -31.57
C THR A 294 62.61 24.06 -30.07
N GLU A 295 61.52 24.03 -29.33
CA GLU A 295 61.49 23.72 -27.90
C GLU A 295 60.71 22.42 -27.70
N THR A 296 61.24 21.52 -26.86
CA THR A 296 60.55 20.30 -26.45
C THR A 296 59.95 20.54 -25.09
N HIS A 297 58.62 20.42 -24.99
CA HIS A 297 57.90 20.44 -23.72
C HIS A 297 57.59 19.00 -23.33
N THR A 298 58.08 18.59 -22.16
CA THR A 298 57.74 17.31 -21.55
C THR A 298 56.53 17.49 -20.65
N VAL A 299 55.48 16.72 -20.90
CA VAL A 299 54.29 16.63 -20.06
C VAL A 299 54.30 15.24 -19.47
N ASP A 300 54.73 15.14 -18.22
CA ASP A 300 54.76 13.89 -17.47
C ASP A 300 53.39 13.64 -16.84
N LEU A 301 52.76 12.53 -17.21
CA LEU A 301 51.49 12.07 -16.65
C LEU A 301 51.69 10.92 -15.68
N SER A 302 52.90 10.49 -15.34
CA SER A 302 53.11 9.38 -14.41
C SER A 302 52.44 9.62 -13.06
N GLY A 303 52.39 10.86 -12.57
CA GLY A 303 51.64 11.23 -11.36
C GLY A 303 50.16 11.54 -11.57
N VAL A 304 49.60 11.32 -12.76
CA VAL A 304 48.20 11.63 -13.12
C VAL A 304 47.49 10.40 -13.65
N ILE A 305 48.17 9.59 -14.45
CA ILE A 305 47.71 8.33 -15.01
C ILE A 305 48.77 7.28 -14.70
N THR A 306 48.48 6.45 -13.70
CA THR A 306 49.24 5.24 -13.39
C THR A 306 48.48 4.04 -13.93
N VAL A 307 49.21 3.17 -14.63
CA VAL A 307 48.68 1.87 -15.07
C VAL A 307 49.49 0.79 -14.36
N GLU A 308 48.84 0.03 -13.50
CA GLU A 308 49.47 -1.06 -12.77
C GLU A 308 48.94 -2.39 -13.30
N ALA A 309 49.79 -3.42 -13.35
CA ALA A 309 49.39 -4.76 -13.71
C ALA A 309 50.20 -5.80 -12.94
N ASP A 310 49.50 -6.75 -12.33
CA ASP A 310 50.08 -7.90 -11.66
C ASP A 310 49.56 -9.20 -12.27
N MET A 311 50.44 -10.17 -12.37
CA MET A 311 50.15 -11.56 -12.68
C MET A 311 50.74 -12.44 -11.60
N TYR A 312 49.90 -13.27 -11.01
CA TYR A 312 50.26 -14.24 -10.01
C TYR A 312 49.94 -15.64 -10.52
N LEU A 313 50.93 -16.52 -10.54
CA LEU A 313 50.78 -17.91 -10.94
C LEU A 313 51.29 -18.79 -9.81
N TYR A 314 50.40 -19.62 -9.26
CA TYR A 314 50.72 -20.64 -8.28
C TYR A 314 50.46 -22.02 -8.87
N VAL A 315 51.44 -22.91 -8.76
CA VAL A 315 51.35 -24.29 -9.20
C VAL A 315 51.76 -25.17 -8.03
N SER A 316 50.83 -26.01 -7.55
CA SER A 316 51.13 -27.06 -6.57
C SER A 316 50.40 -28.37 -6.92
N GLY A 317 51.16 -29.40 -7.28
CA GLY A 317 50.57 -30.67 -7.71
C GLY A 317 49.65 -30.53 -8.94
N GLU A 318 48.35 -30.80 -8.77
CA GLU A 318 47.29 -30.57 -9.79
C GLU A 318 46.62 -29.18 -9.66
N ASP A 319 46.94 -28.44 -8.60
CA ASP A 319 46.31 -27.17 -8.28
C ASP A 319 47.10 -26.04 -8.95
N THR A 320 46.56 -25.54 -10.07
CA THR A 320 47.06 -24.33 -10.73
C THR A 320 46.09 -23.19 -10.45
N LYS A 321 46.61 -22.06 -9.98
CA LYS A 321 45.87 -20.81 -9.76
C LYS A 321 46.59 -19.70 -10.52
N LEU A 322 45.92 -19.11 -11.50
CA LEU A 322 46.37 -17.93 -12.21
C LEU A 322 45.47 -16.77 -11.80
N MET A 323 46.06 -15.67 -11.36
CA MET A 323 45.38 -14.41 -11.08
C MET A 323 46.05 -13.30 -11.89
N LEU A 324 45.23 -12.43 -12.47
CA LEU A 324 45.66 -11.25 -13.20
C LEU A 324 44.89 -10.08 -12.62
N ALA A 325 45.58 -9.00 -12.28
CA ALA A 325 44.95 -7.74 -11.94
C ALA A 325 45.63 -6.64 -12.74
N ALA A 326 44.85 -5.71 -13.28
CA ALA A 326 45.38 -4.48 -13.83
C ALA A 326 44.46 -3.34 -13.43
N SER A 327 45.03 -2.21 -13.07
CA SER A 327 44.28 -1.01 -12.76
C SER A 327 44.83 0.19 -13.52
N ILE A 328 43.94 1.12 -13.80
CA ILE A 328 44.25 2.43 -14.34
C ILE A 328 43.72 3.42 -13.31
N ASN A 329 44.62 4.13 -12.66
CA ASN A 329 44.29 5.18 -11.73
C ASN A 329 44.50 6.54 -12.42
N VAL A 330 43.45 7.36 -12.40
CA VAL A 330 43.48 8.73 -12.92
C VAL A 330 43.22 9.71 -11.78
N MET A 331 44.28 10.40 -11.34
CA MET A 331 44.17 11.50 -10.37
C MET A 331 43.77 12.79 -11.07
N LEU A 332 42.47 13.13 -11.03
CA LEU A 332 41.93 14.34 -11.66
C LEU A 332 42.52 15.62 -11.05
N GLY A 333 42.82 15.60 -9.74
CA GLY A 333 43.53 16.68 -9.06
C GLY A 333 44.97 16.87 -9.54
N GLY A 334 45.65 15.81 -9.97
CA GLY A 334 47.02 15.87 -10.50
C GLY A 334 47.14 16.65 -11.81
N ILE A 335 46.05 16.73 -12.59
CA ILE A 335 45.97 17.52 -13.83
C ILE A 335 46.26 19.01 -13.57
N CYS A 336 46.03 19.47 -12.34
CA CYS A 336 46.22 20.85 -11.93
C CYS A 336 47.65 21.37 -11.95
N GLY A 337 48.62 20.49 -11.70
CA GLY A 337 50.03 20.87 -11.75
C GLY A 337 50.59 20.93 -13.18
N MET A 338 49.90 20.33 -14.16
CA MET A 338 50.52 20.02 -15.45
C MET A 338 50.67 21.21 -16.38
N THR A 339 49.63 22.06 -16.49
CA THR A 339 49.68 23.22 -17.40
C THR A 339 48.86 24.40 -16.87
N PRO A 340 49.24 25.65 -17.16
CA PRO A 340 48.41 26.82 -16.84
C PRO A 340 47.02 26.78 -17.45
N TYR A 341 46.84 26.06 -18.58
CA TYR A 341 45.56 25.91 -19.27
C TYR A 341 44.62 24.91 -18.57
N ALA A 342 45.15 24.05 -17.69
CA ALA A 342 44.37 23.14 -16.88
C ALA A 342 43.76 23.79 -15.63
N ALA A 343 44.07 25.07 -15.36
CA ALA A 343 43.57 25.80 -14.19
C ALA A 343 42.03 25.77 -14.04
N VAL A 344 41.29 25.73 -15.15
CA VAL A 344 39.81 25.62 -15.15
C VAL A 344 39.35 24.31 -14.51
N ILE A 345 40.06 23.20 -14.74
CA ILE A 345 39.74 21.89 -14.14
C ILE A 345 39.95 21.95 -12.61
N CYS A 346 40.89 22.76 -12.15
CA CYS A 346 41.26 22.92 -10.74
C CYS A 346 40.34 23.81 -9.94
N GLU A 347 39.59 24.67 -10.63
CA GLU A 347 38.49 25.39 -10.02
C GLU A 347 37.28 24.46 -9.83
N ILE A 348 37.14 23.41 -10.64
CA ILE A 348 36.00 22.49 -10.60
C ILE A 348 36.24 21.37 -9.58
N PHE A 349 37.38 20.66 -9.68
CA PHE A 349 37.64 19.46 -8.88
C PHE A 349 38.52 19.72 -7.65
N SER A 350 38.25 18.97 -6.58
CA SER A 350 39.11 18.86 -5.41
C SER A 350 40.45 18.19 -5.76
N GLY A 351 41.49 18.43 -4.94
CA GLY A 351 42.80 17.81 -5.15
C GLY A 351 42.76 16.28 -5.03
N ASP A 352 41.79 15.75 -4.29
CA ASP A 352 41.66 14.34 -3.97
C ASP A 352 40.76 13.59 -4.96
N SER A 353 40.27 14.25 -6.01
CA SER A 353 39.39 13.63 -7.00
C SER A 353 40.13 12.59 -7.82
N GLU A 354 39.65 11.35 -7.77
CA GLU A 354 40.32 10.15 -8.29
C GLU A 354 39.31 9.26 -9.03
N LEU A 355 39.75 8.63 -10.12
CA LEU A 355 39.01 7.60 -10.84
C LEU A 355 39.90 6.37 -11.02
N VAL A 356 39.49 5.25 -10.45
CA VAL A 356 40.20 3.98 -10.52
C VAL A 356 39.36 2.99 -11.32
N GLY A 357 39.89 2.54 -12.46
CA GLY A 357 39.34 1.43 -13.22
C GLY A 357 40.21 0.19 -13.03
N ALA A 358 39.68 -0.88 -12.46
CA ALA A 358 40.40 -2.14 -12.27
C ALA A 358 39.73 -3.28 -13.06
N ILE A 359 40.57 -4.12 -13.68
CA ILE A 359 40.19 -5.42 -14.22
C ILE A 359 40.96 -6.49 -13.46
N ARG A 360 40.24 -7.47 -12.93
CA ARG A 360 40.83 -8.63 -12.27
C ARG A 360 40.30 -9.87 -12.95
N SER A 361 41.10 -10.90 -13.06
CA SER A 361 40.64 -12.20 -13.49
C SER A 361 41.38 -13.29 -12.73
N TYR A 362 40.71 -14.43 -12.58
CA TYR A 362 41.30 -15.62 -12.02
C TYR A 362 40.93 -16.82 -12.87
N ALA A 363 41.78 -17.83 -12.83
CA ALA A 363 41.51 -19.14 -13.38
C ALA A 363 42.16 -20.19 -12.48
N ASP A 364 41.38 -21.18 -12.06
CA ASP A 364 41.86 -22.32 -11.30
C ASP A 364 41.16 -23.62 -11.75
N LYS A 365 41.37 -24.72 -11.02
CA LYS A 365 40.69 -26.00 -11.31
C LYS A 365 39.17 -25.95 -11.14
N THR A 366 38.65 -25.01 -10.35
CA THR A 366 37.23 -24.90 -10.00
C THR A 366 36.46 -24.02 -10.99
N GLY A 367 37.15 -23.11 -11.68
CA GLY A 367 36.51 -22.15 -12.55
C GLY A 367 37.43 -21.08 -13.12
N PHE A 368 36.79 -20.10 -13.75
CA PHE A 368 37.42 -18.85 -14.15
C PHE A 368 36.48 -17.69 -13.82
N GLY A 369 37.01 -16.50 -13.60
CA GLY A 369 36.18 -15.32 -13.47
C GLY A 369 36.92 -14.05 -13.88
N VAL A 370 36.13 -13.02 -14.18
CA VAL A 370 36.59 -11.67 -14.47
C VAL A 370 35.77 -10.70 -13.62
N GLN A 371 36.44 -9.80 -12.91
CA GLN A 371 35.84 -8.69 -12.19
C GLN A 371 36.30 -7.39 -12.85
N LEU A 372 35.35 -6.55 -13.20
CA LEU A 372 35.56 -5.17 -13.66
C LEU A 372 35.07 -4.26 -12.55
N GLU A 373 35.89 -3.33 -12.12
CA GLU A 373 35.54 -2.36 -11.09
C GLU A 373 35.87 -0.96 -11.61
N LEU A 374 34.93 -0.04 -11.46
CA LEU A 374 35.12 1.38 -11.65
C LEU A 374 34.72 2.06 -10.34
N SER A 375 35.70 2.58 -9.62
CA SER A 375 35.48 3.36 -8.42
C SER A 375 36.04 4.76 -8.60
N GLY A 376 35.47 5.71 -7.90
CA GLY A 376 35.96 7.08 -7.95
C GLY A 376 35.43 7.91 -6.82
N TYR A 377 36.21 8.91 -6.46
CA TYR A 377 35.82 9.98 -5.56
C TYR A 377 35.83 11.27 -6.36
N ILE A 378 34.68 11.93 -6.42
CA ILE A 378 34.55 13.24 -7.06
C ILE A 378 34.23 14.27 -5.98
N GLY A 379 35.27 14.99 -5.55
CA GLY A 379 35.10 16.23 -4.80
C GLY A 379 35.01 17.41 -5.76
N LEU A 380 34.04 18.29 -5.53
CA LEU A 380 33.89 19.56 -6.24
C LEU A 380 34.26 20.72 -5.29
N LYS A 381 34.80 21.82 -5.83
CA LYS A 381 35.16 23.01 -5.02
C LYS A 381 34.07 24.09 -4.98
N TYR A 382 32.99 23.94 -5.74
CA TYR A 382 31.95 24.97 -5.88
C TYR A 382 30.64 24.58 -5.17
N ASP A 383 30.28 25.33 -4.13
CA ASP A 383 29.02 25.25 -3.39
C ASP A 383 27.76 25.31 -4.29
N PHE A 384 27.84 26.00 -5.45
CA PHE A 384 26.70 26.14 -6.35
C PHE A 384 26.18 24.81 -6.91
N VAL A 385 27.04 23.80 -7.06
CA VAL A 385 26.64 22.49 -7.57
C VAL A 385 26.03 21.63 -6.45
N GLU A 386 26.43 21.87 -5.19
CA GLU A 386 25.87 21.19 -4.02
C GLU A 386 24.39 21.54 -3.83
N ASP A 387 24.03 22.82 -3.97
CA ASP A 387 22.66 23.30 -3.77
C ASP A 387 21.68 22.89 -4.89
N GLU A 388 22.13 22.79 -6.15
CA GLU A 388 21.24 22.49 -7.29
C GLU A 388 21.06 20.98 -7.54
N PHE A 389 22.04 20.15 -7.16
CA PHE A 389 22.02 18.70 -7.39
C PHE A 389 21.91 17.86 -6.10
N ASP A 390 21.78 18.48 -4.93
CA ASP A 390 21.74 17.81 -3.62
C ASP A 390 23.01 16.94 -3.41
N TRP A 391 24.16 17.48 -3.84
CA TRP A 391 25.44 16.79 -3.79
C TRP A 391 26.00 16.86 -2.35
N PRO A 392 26.53 15.76 -1.77
CA PRO A 392 27.03 15.79 -0.41
C PRO A 392 28.23 16.75 -0.27
N SER A 393 28.26 17.53 0.82
CA SER A 393 29.35 18.45 1.16
C SER A 393 30.72 17.77 1.32
N ASP A 394 30.71 16.45 1.55
CA ASP A 394 31.90 15.64 1.82
C ASP A 394 32.37 14.90 0.55
N GLY A 395 31.88 15.32 -0.63
CA GLY A 395 32.12 14.64 -1.91
C GLY A 395 31.25 13.40 -2.09
N HIS A 396 31.28 12.81 -3.29
CA HIS A 396 30.56 11.58 -3.59
C HIS A 396 31.55 10.50 -4.03
N SER A 397 31.68 9.46 -3.22
CA SER A 397 32.30 8.20 -3.64
C SER A 397 31.27 7.37 -4.40
N PHE A 398 31.61 6.89 -5.58
CA PHE A 398 30.80 5.89 -6.28
C PHE A 398 31.64 4.65 -6.54
N SER A 399 30.99 3.49 -6.52
CA SER A 399 31.60 2.25 -6.99
C SER A 399 30.65 1.46 -7.86
N PHE A 400 31.13 1.07 -9.03
CA PHE A 400 30.44 0.22 -9.97
C PHE A 400 31.30 -1.00 -10.26
N GLY A 401 30.81 -2.17 -9.88
CA GLY A 401 31.47 -3.46 -10.13
C GLY A 401 30.62 -4.33 -11.04
N VAL A 402 31.26 -5.05 -11.94
CA VAL A 402 30.67 -6.17 -12.68
C VAL A 402 31.57 -7.39 -12.51
N THR A 403 31.05 -8.42 -11.87
CA THR A 403 31.75 -9.69 -11.68
C THR A 403 31.10 -10.75 -12.54
N LEU A 404 31.88 -11.44 -13.37
CA LEU A 404 31.46 -12.58 -14.17
C LEU A 404 32.29 -13.79 -13.74
N GLY A 405 31.67 -14.75 -13.08
CA GLY A 405 32.31 -15.99 -12.63
C GLY A 405 31.70 -17.21 -13.32
N TYR A 406 32.53 -18.18 -13.65
CA TYR A 406 32.12 -19.53 -14.02
C TYR A 406 32.74 -20.51 -13.04
N SER A 407 31.92 -21.11 -12.17
CA SER A 407 32.36 -22.10 -11.18
C SER A 407 31.44 -23.32 -11.21
N GLY A 408 32.02 -24.51 -11.25
CA GLY A 408 31.29 -25.77 -11.05
C GLY A 408 30.08 -25.99 -11.97
N SER A 409 30.13 -25.49 -13.22
CA SER A 409 29.06 -25.45 -14.26
C SER A 409 28.05 -24.30 -14.20
N THR A 410 28.16 -23.39 -13.23
CA THR A 410 27.28 -22.22 -13.11
C THR A 410 27.97 -20.95 -13.57
N ILE A 411 27.28 -20.14 -14.37
CA ILE A 411 27.68 -18.76 -14.68
C ILE A 411 26.97 -17.86 -13.68
N ASN A 412 27.75 -17.08 -12.93
CA ASN A 412 27.29 -16.05 -12.03
C ASN A 412 27.69 -14.69 -12.60
N ALA A 413 26.72 -13.80 -12.77
CA ALA A 413 26.99 -12.42 -13.14
C ALA A 413 26.50 -11.53 -12.00
N CYS A 414 27.38 -10.80 -11.33
CA CYS A 414 27.02 -9.90 -10.25
C CYS A 414 27.30 -8.47 -10.69
N VAL A 415 26.37 -7.56 -10.36
CA VAL A 415 26.55 -6.12 -10.54
C VAL A 415 26.54 -5.50 -9.16
N GLN A 416 27.61 -4.81 -8.81
CA GLN A 416 27.78 -4.08 -7.57
C GLN A 416 27.62 -2.58 -7.85
N VAL A 417 26.74 -1.91 -7.10
CA VAL A 417 26.57 -0.44 -7.17
C VAL A 417 26.59 0.09 -5.76
N ASP A 418 27.58 0.90 -5.43
CA ASP A 418 27.76 1.57 -4.13
C ASP A 418 27.68 0.56 -2.96
N GLY A 419 28.44 -0.52 -3.08
CA GLY A 419 28.48 -1.61 -2.09
C GLY A 419 27.29 -2.58 -2.14
N ASN A 420 26.23 -2.29 -2.91
CA ASN A 420 25.09 -3.21 -3.06
C ASN A 420 25.32 -4.17 -4.22
N GLU A 421 25.50 -5.45 -3.92
CA GLU A 421 25.66 -6.49 -4.92
C GLU A 421 24.31 -7.10 -5.34
N SER A 422 24.11 -7.24 -6.65
CA SER A 422 23.00 -7.96 -7.26
C SER A 422 23.52 -9.05 -8.18
N CYS A 423 23.48 -10.29 -7.72
CA CYS A 423 23.88 -11.46 -8.50
C CYS A 423 22.72 -12.05 -9.29
N PHE A 424 22.97 -12.28 -10.58
CA PHE A 424 22.11 -12.96 -11.52
C PHE A 424 22.60 -14.38 -11.70
N ARG A 425 21.86 -15.33 -11.12
CA ARG A 425 22.06 -16.76 -11.34
C ARG A 425 21.19 -17.21 -12.50
N LYS A 426 21.75 -18.04 -13.39
CA LYS A 426 20.98 -18.65 -14.47
C LYS A 426 19.95 -19.64 -13.93
N CYS A 427 18.74 -19.62 -14.48
CA CYS A 427 17.65 -20.52 -14.19
C CYS A 427 16.88 -20.91 -15.47
N ASP A 428 16.29 -22.11 -15.44
CA ASP A 428 15.37 -22.65 -16.44
C ASP A 428 13.94 -22.74 -15.89
N ALA A 429 13.76 -22.69 -14.57
CA ALA A 429 12.45 -22.74 -13.90
C ALA A 429 12.44 -21.93 -12.60
N ASP A 430 11.24 -21.44 -12.21
CA ASP A 430 11.04 -20.67 -10.97
C ASP A 430 11.47 -21.45 -9.71
N SER A 431 11.46 -22.80 -9.76
CA SER A 431 11.89 -23.68 -8.66
C SER A 431 13.40 -23.72 -8.41
N GLN A 432 14.19 -23.14 -9.31
CA GLN A 432 15.65 -23.02 -9.16
C GLN A 432 16.07 -21.69 -8.52
N CYS A 433 15.09 -20.82 -8.24
CA CYS A 433 15.29 -19.54 -7.59
C CYS A 433 14.81 -19.62 -6.13
N ASP A 434 15.34 -18.73 -5.28
CA ASP A 434 14.92 -18.61 -3.89
C ASP A 434 13.42 -18.22 -3.78
N ASP A 435 12.82 -18.46 -2.61
CA ASP A 435 11.38 -18.23 -2.38
C ASP A 435 10.91 -16.80 -2.69
N ASP A 436 11.80 -15.81 -2.57
CA ASP A 436 11.52 -14.40 -2.87
C ASP A 436 11.87 -13.98 -4.31
N GLN A 437 12.25 -14.93 -5.17
CA GLN A 437 12.66 -14.72 -6.56
C GLN A 437 11.79 -15.50 -7.55
N PHE A 438 11.96 -15.21 -8.85
CA PHE A 438 11.38 -15.95 -9.96
C PHE A 438 12.35 -15.97 -11.15
N CYS A 439 12.19 -16.96 -12.02
CA CYS A 439 12.95 -17.07 -13.25
C CYS A 439 12.30 -16.22 -14.34
N ASP A 440 13.00 -15.16 -14.75
CA ASP A 440 12.52 -14.26 -15.79
C ASP A 440 12.76 -14.81 -17.20
N LEU A 441 12.20 -14.14 -18.21
CA LEU A 441 12.28 -14.51 -19.62
C LEU A 441 13.73 -14.64 -20.15
N LEU A 442 14.68 -13.95 -19.53
CA LEU A 442 16.10 -14.04 -19.86
C LEU A 442 16.83 -15.21 -19.18
N GLY A 443 16.13 -16.02 -18.38
CA GLY A 443 16.70 -17.16 -17.68
C GLY A 443 17.55 -16.77 -16.48
N PHE A 444 17.17 -15.71 -15.76
CA PHE A 444 17.83 -15.28 -14.53
C PHE A 444 16.85 -15.21 -13.37
N CYS A 445 17.31 -15.60 -12.18
CA CYS A 445 16.55 -15.43 -10.96
C CYS A 445 16.55 -13.94 -10.57
N ILE A 446 15.36 -13.35 -10.49
CA ILE A 446 15.17 -11.95 -10.09
C ILE A 446 14.17 -11.87 -8.96
N LYS A 447 14.33 -10.89 -8.06
CA LYS A 447 13.41 -10.65 -6.95
C LYS A 447 11.98 -10.43 -7.45
N ARG A 448 11.03 -11.07 -6.75
CA ARG A 448 9.59 -10.86 -6.98
C ARG A 448 9.22 -9.41 -6.72
N LYS A 449 8.39 -8.87 -7.61
CA LYS A 449 8.00 -7.47 -7.62
C LYS A 449 6.91 -7.18 -6.58
N LYS A 450 6.93 -5.96 -6.05
CA LYS A 450 5.91 -5.43 -5.14
C LYS A 450 4.62 -5.11 -5.91
N VAL A 451 3.55 -4.87 -5.16
CA VAL A 451 2.24 -4.45 -5.69
C VAL A 451 2.40 -3.21 -6.59
N ALA A 452 1.60 -3.13 -7.66
CA ALA A 452 1.60 -2.10 -8.71
C ALA A 452 2.73 -2.16 -9.75
N HIS A 453 3.66 -3.11 -9.66
CA HIS A 453 4.65 -3.33 -10.74
C HIS A 453 4.10 -4.20 -11.86
N VAL A 454 4.62 -4.01 -13.08
CA VAL A 454 4.26 -4.80 -14.27
C VAL A 454 4.67 -6.26 -14.10
N CYS A 455 3.73 -7.16 -14.40
CA CYS A 455 3.91 -8.61 -14.37
C CYS A 455 3.29 -9.26 -15.61
N HIS A 456 3.84 -10.43 -15.98
CA HIS A 456 3.31 -11.27 -17.06
C HIS A 456 2.80 -12.63 -16.56
N LYS A 457 3.19 -13.04 -15.34
CA LYS A 457 2.73 -14.25 -14.65
C LYS A 457 2.67 -14.03 -13.14
N ASN A 458 1.90 -14.85 -12.44
CA ASN A 458 1.71 -14.79 -10.99
C ASN A 458 3.02 -14.89 -10.20
N ALA A 459 3.95 -15.74 -10.64
CA ALA A 459 5.25 -15.94 -9.98
C ALA A 459 6.11 -14.67 -9.91
N VAL A 460 5.87 -13.68 -10.79
CA VAL A 460 6.58 -12.38 -10.76
C VAL A 460 6.24 -11.59 -9.49
N CYS A 461 5.07 -11.80 -8.90
CA CYS A 461 4.53 -10.97 -7.84
C CYS A 461 4.74 -11.59 -6.47
N LYS A 462 5.17 -10.78 -5.49
CA LYS A 462 5.31 -11.25 -4.09
C LYS A 462 4.01 -11.81 -3.52
N SER A 463 2.88 -11.22 -3.93
CA SER A 463 1.53 -11.65 -3.55
C SER A 463 1.05 -12.92 -4.27
N GLY A 464 1.74 -13.35 -5.33
CA GLY A 464 1.29 -14.45 -6.18
C GLY A 464 0.15 -14.10 -7.13
N TYR A 465 -0.26 -12.82 -7.25
CA TYR A 465 -1.34 -12.42 -8.15
C TYR A 465 -0.89 -11.36 -9.16
N CYS A 466 -0.96 -11.71 -10.44
CA CYS A 466 -0.79 -10.81 -11.57
C CYS A 466 -2.16 -10.53 -12.20
N VAL A 467 -2.73 -9.35 -11.94
CA VAL A 467 -4.08 -8.99 -12.37
C VAL A 467 -4.01 -7.76 -13.27
N GLY A 468 -4.53 -7.88 -14.50
CA GLY A 468 -4.51 -6.79 -15.47
C GLY A 468 -3.09 -6.35 -15.89
N GLY A 469 -2.10 -7.26 -15.79
CA GLY A 469 -0.70 -6.96 -16.10
C GLY A 469 0.09 -6.33 -14.95
N PHE A 470 -0.49 -6.22 -13.75
CA PHE A 470 0.17 -5.65 -12.58
C PHE A 470 0.05 -6.52 -11.32
N CYS A 471 1.09 -6.52 -10.50
CA CYS A 471 1.11 -7.22 -9.24
C CYS A 471 0.06 -6.65 -8.29
N SER A 472 -0.79 -7.53 -7.76
CA SER A 472 -1.96 -7.20 -6.95
C SER A 472 -1.95 -8.00 -5.66
N GLU A 473 -2.43 -7.47 -4.54
CA GLU A 473 -2.46 -8.19 -3.25
C GLU A 473 -3.50 -9.32 -3.24
N CYS A 474 -4.49 -9.23 -4.13
CA CYS A 474 -5.63 -10.13 -4.19
C CYS A 474 -6.02 -10.39 -5.67
N PRO A 475 -6.65 -11.55 -5.95
CA PRO A 475 -6.87 -12.03 -7.31
C PRO A 475 -8.03 -11.35 -8.06
N THR A 476 -9.04 -10.86 -7.35
CA THR A 476 -10.27 -10.32 -7.95
C THR A 476 -10.90 -9.25 -7.07
N VAL A 477 -11.43 -8.19 -7.69
CA VAL A 477 -12.19 -7.12 -7.01
C VAL A 477 -13.39 -7.71 -6.26
N ASP A 478 -13.72 -7.13 -5.11
CA ASP A 478 -14.92 -7.44 -4.32
C ASP A 478 -15.04 -8.91 -3.91
N ARG A 479 -13.90 -9.57 -3.63
CA ARG A 479 -13.85 -10.80 -2.85
C ARG A 479 -12.89 -10.64 -1.68
N SER A 480 -13.24 -11.23 -0.53
CA SER A 480 -12.34 -11.39 0.62
C SER A 480 -11.30 -12.49 0.41
N ALA A 481 -11.46 -13.33 -0.62
CA ALA A 481 -10.50 -14.37 -0.98
C ALA A 481 -9.15 -13.73 -1.41
N GLY A 482 -8.12 -13.88 -0.58
CA GLY A 482 -6.76 -13.37 -0.80
C GLY A 482 -6.33 -12.26 0.18
N CYS A 483 -7.26 -11.66 0.93
CA CYS A 483 -6.92 -10.75 2.02
C CYS A 483 -6.76 -11.53 3.32
N ILE A 484 -5.72 -11.23 4.09
CA ILE A 484 -5.30 -12.02 5.26
C ILE A 484 -6.29 -11.88 6.43
N ALA A 485 -7.06 -10.79 6.47
CA ALA A 485 -8.02 -10.52 7.54
C ALA A 485 -9.48 -10.60 7.05
N ASP A 486 -10.34 -11.27 7.83
CA ASP A 486 -11.81 -11.32 7.64
C ASP A 486 -12.47 -9.92 7.63
N ALA A 487 -11.75 -8.93 8.16
CA ALA A 487 -12.15 -7.53 8.21
C ALA A 487 -11.73 -6.72 6.97
N GLU A 488 -11.16 -7.33 5.94
CA GLU A 488 -10.69 -6.66 4.71
C GLU A 488 -11.40 -7.17 3.45
N PHE A 489 -11.39 -6.35 2.38
CA PHE A 489 -11.90 -6.69 1.06
C PHE A 489 -10.97 -6.16 -0.03
N CYS A 490 -10.96 -6.84 -1.17
CA CYS A 490 -10.13 -6.49 -2.33
C CYS A 490 -10.76 -5.37 -3.17
N THR A 491 -10.10 -4.22 -3.34
CA THR A 491 -10.60 -3.10 -4.14
C THR A 491 -9.55 -2.51 -5.08
N GLN A 492 -10.01 -1.90 -6.16
CA GLN A 492 -9.18 -1.05 -7.02
C GLN A 492 -9.29 0.40 -6.53
N LYS A 493 -8.17 1.02 -6.15
CA LYS A 493 -8.15 2.45 -5.82
C LYS A 493 -8.09 3.23 -7.14
N ILE A 494 -9.01 4.18 -7.36
CA ILE A 494 -9.15 4.92 -8.63
C ILE A 494 -7.83 5.58 -9.09
N ASN A 495 -6.91 5.88 -8.15
CA ASN A 495 -5.62 6.53 -8.44
C ASN A 495 -4.40 5.60 -8.29
N LYS A 496 -4.57 4.28 -8.14
CA LYS A 496 -3.45 3.34 -7.98
C LYS A 496 -3.67 2.09 -8.84
N ILE A 497 -2.59 1.66 -9.50
CA ILE A 497 -2.57 0.46 -10.34
C ILE A 497 -2.42 -0.80 -9.45
N GLY A 498 -3.17 -1.86 -9.76
CA GLY A 498 -3.20 -3.12 -9.00
C GLY A 498 -4.28 -3.16 -7.90
N LEU A 499 -4.79 -4.36 -7.61
CA LEU A 499 -5.78 -4.58 -6.55
C LEU A 499 -5.13 -4.65 -5.17
N ARG A 500 -5.80 -4.13 -4.15
CA ARG A 500 -5.31 -4.10 -2.76
C ARG A 500 -6.38 -4.47 -1.75
N CYS A 501 -5.95 -4.97 -0.60
CA CYS A 501 -6.81 -5.24 0.53
C CYS A 501 -7.05 -3.94 1.32
N GLU A 502 -8.31 -3.59 1.53
CA GLU A 502 -8.73 -2.47 2.38
C GLU A 502 -9.68 -2.94 3.47
N ALA A 503 -9.66 -2.26 4.62
CA ALA A 503 -10.60 -2.54 5.69
C ALA A 503 -12.05 -2.36 5.23
N LYS A 504 -12.92 -3.30 5.60
CA LYS A 504 -14.37 -3.21 5.41
C LYS A 504 -14.89 -1.89 5.98
N ARG A 505 -15.77 -1.25 5.22
CA ARG A 505 -16.28 0.08 5.45
C ARG A 505 -17.40 0.06 6.51
N ASN A 506 -17.45 1.10 7.32
CA ASN A 506 -18.56 1.35 8.25
C ASN A 506 -19.84 1.74 7.48
N ASN A 507 -20.99 1.59 8.13
CA ASN A 507 -22.27 2.05 7.59
C ASN A 507 -22.21 3.54 7.16
N GLY A 508 -22.86 3.85 6.04
CA GLY A 508 -22.90 5.15 5.37
C GLY A 508 -21.74 5.49 4.44
N ARG A 509 -20.76 4.59 4.28
CA ARG A 509 -19.73 4.71 3.24
C ARG A 509 -20.20 4.09 1.94
N ALA A 510 -19.78 4.65 0.82
CA ALA A 510 -20.09 4.10 -0.50
C ALA A 510 -19.57 2.66 -0.63
N CYS A 511 -20.29 1.82 -1.36
CA CYS A 511 -19.94 0.43 -1.66
C CYS A 511 -20.42 0.06 -3.06
N LEU A 512 -19.71 -0.87 -3.69
CA LEU A 512 -20.12 -1.49 -4.95
C LEU A 512 -20.70 -2.89 -4.70
N ASP A 513 -20.15 -3.61 -3.73
CA ASP A 513 -20.59 -4.92 -3.28
C ASP A 513 -20.76 -4.98 -1.75
N LYS A 514 -21.59 -5.90 -1.29
CA LYS A 514 -21.86 -6.16 0.13
C LYS A 514 -20.61 -6.55 0.93
N VAL A 515 -19.63 -7.22 0.30
CA VAL A 515 -18.40 -7.65 1.00
C VAL A 515 -17.51 -6.47 1.43
N ALA A 516 -17.71 -5.29 0.83
CA ALA A 516 -17.01 -4.08 1.21
C ALA A 516 -17.50 -3.48 2.54
N CYS A 517 -18.60 -4.00 3.10
CA CYS A 517 -19.29 -3.44 4.26
C CYS A 517 -19.14 -4.33 5.49
N LYS A 518 -18.92 -3.73 6.67
CA LYS A 518 -18.88 -4.50 7.92
C LYS A 518 -20.18 -5.20 8.26
N SER A 519 -21.31 -4.65 7.81
CA SER A 519 -22.64 -5.25 7.94
C SER A 519 -22.91 -6.36 6.93
N ASP A 520 -22.00 -6.59 5.97
CA ASP A 520 -22.21 -7.43 4.78
C ASP A 520 -23.49 -7.05 4.00
N ILE A 521 -23.87 -5.76 4.03
CA ILE A 521 -25.02 -5.20 3.32
C ILE A 521 -24.61 -3.92 2.59
N CYS A 522 -24.75 -3.93 1.26
CA CYS A 522 -24.59 -2.76 0.40
C CYS A 522 -25.94 -2.42 -0.25
N SER A 523 -26.58 -1.34 0.19
CA SER A 523 -27.90 -0.94 -0.28
C SER A 523 -27.89 0.52 -0.73
N GLY A 524 -28.46 0.78 -1.91
CA GLY A 524 -28.44 2.12 -2.52
C GLY A 524 -27.03 2.64 -2.86
N GLY A 525 -26.04 1.74 -2.97
CA GLY A 525 -24.62 2.10 -3.18
C GLY A 525 -23.87 2.48 -1.90
N PHE A 526 -24.45 2.25 -0.72
CA PHE A 526 -23.83 2.55 0.58
C PHE A 526 -23.96 1.40 1.57
N CYS A 527 -22.93 1.21 2.40
CA CYS A 527 -22.93 0.24 3.47
C CYS A 527 -24.07 0.56 4.43
N SER A 528 -24.96 -0.39 4.66
CA SER A 528 -26.21 -0.17 5.37
C SER A 528 -26.35 -1.16 6.51
N GLU A 529 -27.05 -0.80 7.56
CA GLU A 529 -27.33 -1.70 8.69
C GLU A 529 -28.38 -2.75 8.32
N CYS A 530 -29.26 -2.42 7.37
CA CYS A 530 -30.38 -3.23 6.95
C CYS A 530 -30.56 -3.16 5.43
N ALA A 531 -31.11 -4.22 4.84
CA ALA A 531 -31.08 -4.40 3.39
C ALA A 531 -32.16 -3.60 2.64
N ARG A 532 -33.33 -3.35 3.26
CA ARG A 532 -34.53 -2.86 2.58
C ARG A 532 -35.29 -1.84 3.42
N ILE A 533 -35.53 -0.65 2.87
CA ILE A 533 -36.36 0.40 3.49
C ILE A 533 -37.77 -0.15 3.78
N ASP A 534 -38.36 0.33 4.88
CA ASP A 534 -39.69 -0.04 5.35
C ASP A 534 -39.80 -1.55 5.61
N SER A 535 -38.74 -2.15 6.17
CA SER A 535 -38.69 -3.55 6.59
C SER A 535 -38.23 -3.67 8.04
N GLU A 536 -38.63 -4.76 8.70
CA GLU A 536 -38.13 -5.16 10.02
C GLU A 536 -36.95 -6.15 9.90
N GLU A 537 -36.70 -6.65 8.68
CA GLU A 537 -35.63 -7.60 8.38
C GLU A 537 -34.24 -6.99 8.65
N GLY A 538 -33.50 -7.62 9.57
CA GLY A 538 -32.17 -7.17 9.98
C GLY A 538 -32.16 -6.13 11.11
N CYS A 539 -33.32 -5.72 11.63
CA CYS A 539 -33.41 -4.79 12.76
C CYS A 539 -33.92 -5.47 14.04
N ASP A 540 -33.53 -4.95 15.21
CA ASP A 540 -34.08 -5.40 16.50
C ASP A 540 -35.60 -5.21 16.59
N ASN A 541 -36.25 -5.98 17.48
CA ASN A 541 -37.66 -5.78 17.82
C ASN A 541 -37.91 -4.32 18.26
N ASN A 542 -38.96 -3.71 17.70
CA ASN A 542 -39.33 -2.28 17.83
C ASN A 542 -38.49 -1.28 17.01
N LYS A 543 -37.65 -1.75 16.09
CA LYS A 543 -37.01 -0.91 15.07
C LYS A 543 -37.50 -1.29 13.67
N PHE A 544 -37.24 -0.41 12.70
CA PHE A 544 -37.42 -0.68 11.29
C PHE A 544 -36.33 0.02 10.47
N CYS A 545 -36.09 -0.52 9.28
CA CYS A 545 -35.12 -0.01 8.34
C CYS A 545 -35.65 1.24 7.65
N SER A 546 -34.98 2.38 7.84
CA SER A 546 -35.37 3.66 7.25
C SER A 546 -34.18 4.34 6.58
N GLN A 547 -34.48 5.22 5.64
CA GLN A 547 -33.51 6.15 5.08
C GLN A 547 -33.60 7.46 5.86
N THR A 548 -32.62 7.75 6.71
CA THR A 548 -32.54 9.05 7.38
C THR A 548 -31.98 10.08 6.40
N PHE A 549 -32.59 11.27 6.32
CA PHE A 549 -32.12 12.35 5.41
C PHE A 549 -30.71 12.84 5.74
N THR A 550 -30.21 12.55 6.95
CA THR A 550 -28.90 12.96 7.45
C THR A 550 -27.79 11.96 7.15
N ASP A 551 -28.13 10.68 6.91
CA ASP A 551 -27.15 9.61 6.76
C ASP A 551 -27.34 8.92 5.42
N VAL A 552 -26.23 8.68 4.73
CA VAL A 552 -26.26 7.92 3.48
C VAL A 552 -26.40 6.43 3.83
N GLY A 553 -27.22 5.65 3.12
CA GLY A 553 -27.52 4.25 3.45
C GLY A 553 -28.76 4.06 4.35
N TYR A 554 -29.11 2.81 4.64
CA TYR A 554 -30.29 2.45 5.44
C TYR A 554 -29.88 2.09 6.87
N THR A 555 -30.64 2.59 7.85
CA THR A 555 -30.36 2.40 9.29
C THR A 555 -31.59 1.89 10.03
N CYS A 556 -31.36 1.13 11.10
CA CYS A 556 -32.43 0.64 11.96
C CYS A 556 -32.83 1.71 12.97
N ILE A 557 -33.99 2.33 12.78
CA ILE A 557 -34.51 3.37 13.69
C ILE A 557 -35.71 2.86 14.48
N ASN A 558 -35.95 3.44 15.65
CA ASN A 558 -37.09 3.07 16.48
C ASN A 558 -38.42 3.32 15.76
N LYS A 559 -39.34 2.36 15.88
CA LYS A 559 -40.74 2.53 15.52
C LYS A 559 -41.33 3.69 16.33
N ARG A 560 -42.21 4.43 15.68
CA ARG A 560 -42.73 5.70 16.16
C ARG A 560 -43.99 5.48 16.97
N ASN A 561 -44.14 6.30 18.02
CA ASN A 561 -45.35 6.34 18.84
C ASN A 561 -46.49 7.04 18.11
N LEU A 562 -47.70 6.93 18.66
CA LEU A 562 -48.89 7.58 18.11
C LEU A 562 -48.70 9.09 17.92
N GLY A 563 -49.16 9.59 16.78
CA GLY A 563 -48.97 10.99 16.36
C GLY A 563 -47.59 11.28 15.75
N GLY A 564 -46.63 10.35 15.81
CA GLY A 564 -45.39 10.45 15.05
C GLY A 564 -45.66 10.38 13.54
N THR A 565 -44.91 11.14 12.74
CA THR A 565 -45.01 11.06 11.27
C THR A 565 -44.60 9.66 10.80
N CYS A 566 -45.10 9.17 9.67
CA CYS A 566 -44.73 7.87 9.12
C CYS A 566 -44.90 7.85 7.60
N SER A 567 -44.10 7.03 6.92
CA SER A 567 -44.21 6.72 5.49
C SER A 567 -44.91 5.39 5.24
N SER A 568 -44.87 4.47 6.22
CA SER A 568 -45.38 3.11 6.12
C SER A 568 -45.92 2.61 7.45
N ASN A 569 -46.74 1.56 7.42
CA ASN A 569 -47.30 0.92 8.63
C ASN A 569 -46.22 0.37 9.57
N ILE A 570 -45.11 -0.11 8.99
CA ILE A 570 -43.97 -0.71 9.71
C ILE A 570 -43.23 0.33 10.57
N ALA A 571 -43.30 1.60 10.19
CA ALA A 571 -42.71 2.69 10.95
C ALA A 571 -43.40 2.98 12.29
N CYS A 572 -44.55 2.36 12.58
CA CYS A 572 -45.41 2.68 13.72
C CYS A 572 -45.50 1.52 14.72
N ASN A 573 -45.43 1.81 16.02
CA ASN A 573 -45.66 0.82 17.08
C ASN A 573 -47.07 0.23 17.04
N SER A 574 -48.06 0.98 16.54
CA SER A 574 -49.42 0.51 16.32
C SER A 574 -49.59 -0.37 15.07
N GLY A 575 -48.55 -0.48 14.23
CA GLY A 575 -48.62 -1.15 12.93
C GLY A 575 -49.49 -0.43 11.90
N ARG A 576 -49.87 0.84 12.14
CA ARG A 576 -50.75 1.62 11.26
C ARG A 576 -50.27 3.05 11.07
N CYS A 577 -50.07 3.41 9.81
CA CYS A 577 -49.75 4.74 9.32
C CYS A 577 -50.93 5.29 8.53
N VAL A 578 -51.59 6.33 9.04
CA VAL A 578 -52.79 6.91 8.44
C VAL A 578 -52.53 8.38 8.17
N ASN A 579 -52.72 8.81 6.92
CA ASN A 579 -52.45 10.19 6.48
C ASN A 579 -51.04 10.69 6.84
N GLY A 580 -50.06 9.78 6.86
CA GLY A 580 -48.67 10.09 7.22
C GLY A 580 -48.40 10.17 8.72
N TYR A 581 -49.31 9.70 9.59
CA TYR A 581 -49.12 9.67 11.05
C TYR A 581 -49.49 8.33 11.68
N CYS A 582 -48.69 7.91 12.66
CA CYS A 582 -48.94 6.68 13.42
C CYS A 582 -50.23 6.80 14.21
N SER A 583 -51.14 5.85 13.98
CA SER A 583 -52.52 5.89 14.46
C SER A 583 -52.92 4.53 15.02
N GLU A 584 -53.81 4.48 16.00
CA GLU A 584 -54.35 3.20 16.52
C GLU A 584 -55.41 2.62 15.57
N CYS A 585 -56.12 3.51 14.87
CA CYS A 585 -57.29 3.18 14.07
C CYS A 585 -57.25 3.90 12.72
N SER A 586 -57.99 3.39 11.74
CA SER A 586 -57.85 3.78 10.33
C SER A 586 -58.68 4.98 9.90
N GLN A 587 -59.82 5.24 10.56
CA GLN A 587 -60.77 6.25 10.09
C GLN A 587 -61.55 6.88 11.24
N ILE A 588 -61.58 8.21 11.30
CA ILE A 588 -62.36 8.96 12.30
C ILE A 588 -63.85 8.61 12.24
N ASP A 589 -64.46 8.49 13.42
CA ASP A 589 -65.84 8.08 13.65
C ASP A 589 -66.13 6.71 13.03
N SER A 590 -65.25 5.73 13.27
CA SER A 590 -65.44 4.32 12.93
C SER A 590 -65.02 3.41 14.11
N THR A 591 -65.32 2.11 14.02
CA THR A 591 -64.83 1.08 14.96
C THR A 591 -63.58 0.35 14.47
N ASP A 592 -63.07 0.71 13.29
CA ASP A 592 -62.04 -0.08 12.61
C ASP A 592 -60.67 0.10 13.28
N GLY A 593 -60.24 -0.93 13.99
CA GLY A 593 -59.02 -0.91 14.80
C GLY A 593 -59.24 -0.52 16.26
N CYS A 594 -60.47 -0.32 16.71
CA CYS A 594 -60.81 -0.04 18.10
C CYS A 594 -61.62 -1.16 18.75
N GLY A 595 -61.66 -1.17 20.10
CA GLY A 595 -62.52 -2.10 20.84
C GLY A 595 -64.01 -1.87 20.55
N SER A 596 -64.85 -2.86 20.86
CA SER A 596 -66.30 -2.83 20.60
C SER A 596 -67.05 -1.66 21.29
N ASN A 597 -66.49 -1.13 22.37
CA ASN A 597 -67.02 0.00 23.15
C ASN A 597 -66.34 1.34 22.83
N GLU A 598 -65.46 1.37 21.84
CA GLU A 598 -64.69 2.54 21.45
C GLU A 598 -65.01 2.95 20.02
N PHE A 599 -64.59 4.16 19.67
CA PHE A 599 -64.58 4.67 18.31
C PHE A 599 -63.28 5.41 18.05
N CYS A 600 -62.90 5.47 16.78
CA CYS A 600 -61.71 6.16 16.33
C CYS A 600 -61.94 7.67 16.30
N THR A 601 -61.09 8.44 16.96
CA THR A 601 -61.14 9.89 17.00
C THR A 601 -59.77 10.51 16.70
N GLN A 602 -59.73 11.80 16.43
CA GLN A 602 -58.47 12.50 16.22
C GLN A 602 -57.67 12.56 17.54
N LEU A 603 -56.37 12.29 17.47
CA LEU A 603 -55.46 12.41 18.59
C LEU A 603 -55.35 13.89 19.00
N PRO A 604 -55.62 14.27 20.27
CA PRO A 604 -55.54 15.65 20.70
C PRO A 604 -54.14 16.25 20.48
N GLY A 605 -54.05 17.35 19.75
CA GLY A 605 -52.78 18.05 19.48
C GLY A 605 -51.89 17.40 18.42
N ALA A 606 -52.36 16.39 17.68
CA ALA A 606 -51.62 15.72 16.63
C ALA A 606 -52.52 15.30 15.46
N PHE A 607 -51.91 14.89 14.34
CA PHE A 607 -52.63 14.48 13.12
C PHE A 607 -52.97 12.98 13.05
N GLY A 608 -52.59 12.19 14.07
CA GLY A 608 -52.94 10.76 14.16
C GLY A 608 -54.35 10.50 14.68
N HIS A 609 -54.75 9.22 14.69
CA HIS A 609 -56.03 8.77 15.25
C HIS A 609 -55.82 7.84 16.45
N ARG A 610 -56.76 7.89 17.40
CA ARG A 610 -56.77 7.05 18.60
C ARG A 610 -58.16 6.49 18.87
N CYS A 611 -58.22 5.39 19.59
CA CYS A 611 -59.46 4.86 20.12
C CYS A 611 -59.88 5.66 21.37
N LYS A 612 -61.18 5.92 21.46
CA LYS A 612 -61.83 6.63 22.56
C LYS A 612 -63.16 5.96 22.87
N ASP A 613 -63.54 5.90 24.14
CA ASP A 613 -64.83 5.37 24.56
C ASP A 613 -66.00 6.03 23.84
N LYS A 614 -66.96 5.22 23.40
CA LYS A 614 -68.24 5.69 22.86
C LYS A 614 -68.94 6.60 23.86
N LEU A 615 -69.60 7.63 23.35
CA LEU A 615 -70.24 8.66 24.15
C LEU A 615 -71.59 8.20 24.73
N ASP A 616 -71.87 8.64 25.95
CA ASP A 616 -73.17 8.49 26.59
C ASP A 616 -74.24 9.39 25.95
N LEU A 617 -75.51 9.18 26.33
CA LEU A 617 -76.63 10.01 25.87
C LEU A 617 -76.37 11.50 26.15
N GLY A 618 -76.64 12.35 25.17
CA GLY A 618 -76.37 13.80 25.21
C GLY A 618 -74.95 14.20 24.81
N GLY A 619 -74.03 13.25 24.59
CA GLY A 619 -72.72 13.54 24.01
C GLY A 619 -72.84 14.03 22.56
N ALA A 620 -72.07 15.05 22.17
CA ALA A 620 -72.06 15.55 20.80
C ALA A 620 -71.47 14.51 19.84
N CYS A 621 -72.13 14.27 18.72
CA CYS A 621 -71.75 13.24 17.76
C CYS A 621 -72.03 13.70 16.31
N LEU A 622 -71.28 13.13 15.37
CA LEU A 622 -71.52 13.27 13.93
C LEU A 622 -72.08 11.98 13.30
N LYS A 623 -71.73 10.82 13.87
CA LYS A 623 -72.16 9.50 13.38
C LYS A 623 -72.69 8.63 14.52
N ASN A 624 -73.57 7.70 14.16
CA ASN A 624 -74.18 6.73 15.08
C ASN A 624 -73.16 5.89 15.87
N VAL A 625 -72.07 5.51 15.23
CA VAL A 625 -71.03 4.61 15.79
C VAL A 625 -70.30 5.22 16.99
N VAL A 626 -70.30 6.55 17.11
CA VAL A 626 -69.69 7.29 18.23
C VAL A 626 -70.50 7.12 19.53
N CYS A 627 -71.78 6.79 19.43
CA CYS A 627 -72.69 6.74 20.58
C CYS A 627 -72.85 5.31 21.12
N LYS A 628 -72.88 5.14 22.44
CA LYS A 628 -73.21 3.84 23.06
C LYS A 628 -74.61 3.35 22.67
N SER A 629 -75.55 4.28 22.46
CA SER A 629 -76.90 3.97 21.98
C SER A 629 -76.96 3.54 20.51
N GLY A 630 -75.87 3.71 19.74
CA GLY A 630 -75.84 3.51 18.30
C GLY A 630 -76.64 4.56 17.51
N LYS A 631 -77.06 5.67 18.14
CA LYS A 631 -77.92 6.68 17.51
C LYS A 631 -77.40 8.09 17.77
N CYS A 632 -77.07 8.78 16.69
CA CYS A 632 -76.68 10.18 16.68
C CYS A 632 -77.77 11.01 15.98
N LYS A 633 -78.56 11.78 16.75
CA LYS A 633 -79.69 12.56 16.23
C LYS A 633 -79.63 14.00 16.73
N GLY A 634 -79.89 14.94 15.82
CA GLY A 634 -79.76 16.37 16.11
C GLY A 634 -78.33 16.80 16.50
N GLY A 635 -77.31 16.01 16.14
CA GLY A 635 -75.91 16.23 16.53
C GLY A 635 -75.52 15.65 17.89
N TYR A 636 -76.38 14.86 18.54
CA TYR A 636 -76.12 14.32 19.87
C TYR A 636 -76.58 12.86 20.02
N CYS A 637 -75.89 12.13 20.89
CA CYS A 637 -76.20 10.74 21.20
C CYS A 637 -77.58 10.67 21.84
N SER A 638 -78.47 9.95 21.16
CA SER A 638 -79.91 9.96 21.42
C SER A 638 -80.41 8.56 21.72
N GLU A 639 -81.50 8.47 22.47
CA GLU A 639 -82.14 7.20 22.82
C GLU A 639 -83.02 6.70 21.66
N CYS A 640 -83.63 7.63 20.94
CA CYS A 640 -84.62 7.38 19.90
C CYS A 640 -84.32 8.15 18.61
N ASP A 641 -84.93 7.72 17.51
CA ASP A 641 -84.50 8.10 16.17
C ASP A 641 -85.18 9.35 15.61
N ARG A 642 -86.38 9.67 16.10
CA ARG A 642 -87.25 10.70 15.53
C ARG A 642 -88.18 11.30 16.58
N ILE A 643 -88.11 12.63 16.77
CA ILE A 643 -89.06 13.39 17.62
C ILE A 643 -90.49 13.12 17.18
N ASP A 644 -91.41 13.12 18.15
CA ASP A 644 -92.83 12.89 17.94
C ASP A 644 -93.08 11.55 17.23
N SER A 645 -92.35 10.51 17.67
CA SER A 645 -92.59 9.13 17.28
C SER A 645 -92.51 8.19 18.49
N THR A 646 -93.13 7.02 18.38
CA THR A 646 -92.97 5.92 19.36
C THR A 646 -91.84 4.96 18.97
N SER A 647 -91.21 5.17 17.81
CA SER A 647 -90.16 4.28 17.30
C SER A 647 -88.88 4.46 18.11
N GLY A 648 -88.32 3.34 18.57
CA GLY A 648 -87.13 3.33 19.41
C GLY A 648 -87.39 3.67 20.89
N CYS A 649 -88.65 3.78 21.31
CA CYS A 649 -89.04 3.96 22.72
C CYS A 649 -89.85 2.76 23.23
N SER A 650 -89.74 2.47 24.52
CA SER A 650 -90.60 1.47 25.19
C SER A 650 -92.07 1.88 25.13
N SER A 651 -92.99 0.90 25.22
CA SER A 651 -94.44 1.16 25.25
C SER A 651 -94.82 2.22 26.29
N GLY A 652 -95.79 3.08 25.96
CA GLY A 652 -96.23 4.20 26.80
C GLY A 652 -95.33 5.44 26.76
N LYS A 653 -94.22 5.41 26.01
CA LYS A 653 -93.33 6.57 25.81
C LYS A 653 -93.34 7.06 24.37
N PHE A 654 -92.88 8.29 24.17
CA PHE A 654 -92.65 8.89 22.86
C PHE A 654 -91.31 9.64 22.86
N CYS A 655 -90.71 9.74 21.68
CA CYS A 655 -89.45 10.41 21.48
C CYS A 655 -89.66 11.93 21.47
N THR A 656 -88.97 12.65 22.34
CA THR A 656 -89.04 14.10 22.42
C THR A 656 -87.64 14.70 22.50
N GLN A 657 -87.53 15.99 22.19
CA GLN A 657 -86.30 16.74 22.38
C GLN A 657 -86.22 17.21 23.84
N ARG A 658 -85.08 17.01 24.51
CA ARG A 658 -84.90 17.61 25.84
C ARG A 658 -84.85 19.13 25.69
N THR A 659 -85.56 19.83 26.56
CA THR A 659 -85.52 21.29 26.64
C THR A 659 -84.25 21.82 27.33
N THR A 660 -83.55 20.97 28.11
CA THR A 660 -82.39 21.38 28.93
C THR A 660 -81.08 20.65 28.62
N ALA A 661 -81.09 19.63 27.76
CA ALA A 661 -79.87 19.02 27.24
C ALA A 661 -80.08 18.57 25.81
N PHE A 662 -79.03 18.56 25.02
CA PHE A 662 -79.16 18.25 23.60
C PHE A 662 -79.38 16.74 23.35
N GLY A 663 -80.10 16.39 22.27
CA GLY A 663 -80.44 15.02 21.89
C GLY A 663 -81.90 14.61 22.13
N TYR A 664 -82.30 13.46 21.57
CA TYR A 664 -83.66 12.92 21.67
C TYR A 664 -83.73 11.83 22.75
N ARG A 665 -84.82 11.84 23.54
CA ARG A 665 -85.07 10.87 24.60
C ARG A 665 -86.51 10.36 24.59
N CYS A 666 -86.75 9.24 25.24
CA CYS A 666 -88.08 8.68 25.41
C CYS A 666 -88.76 9.20 26.68
N ASP A 667 -89.74 10.09 26.52
CA ASP A 667 -90.57 10.60 27.62
C ASP A 667 -91.92 9.88 27.68
N ALA A 668 -92.51 9.80 28.87
CA ALA A 668 -93.85 9.24 29.03
C ALA A 668 -94.88 10.04 28.22
N LYS A 669 -95.84 9.33 27.59
CA LYS A 669 -97.01 9.97 26.99
C LYS A 669 -97.79 10.75 28.06
N ARG A 670 -98.30 11.90 27.67
CA ARG A 670 -98.95 12.88 28.53
C ARG A 670 -100.45 12.64 28.61
N GLY A 671 -101.02 12.88 29.79
CA GLY A 671 -102.46 12.79 30.02
C GLY A 671 -103.22 14.00 29.48
N LEU A 672 -104.55 13.93 29.55
CA LEU A 672 -105.48 14.97 29.09
C LEU A 672 -105.19 16.34 29.71
N GLY A 673 -105.32 17.40 28.92
CA GLY A 673 -105.07 18.79 29.32
C GLY A 673 -103.58 19.18 29.43
N SER A 674 -102.66 18.22 29.29
CA SER A 674 -101.22 18.51 29.20
C SER A 674 -100.89 19.15 27.85
N THR A 675 -99.90 20.03 27.82
CA THR A 675 -99.39 20.56 26.55
C THR A 675 -98.85 19.42 25.68
N CYS A 676 -98.98 19.53 24.37
CA CYS A 676 -98.47 18.56 23.40
C CYS A 676 -98.01 19.28 22.13
N SER A 677 -96.96 18.75 21.52
CA SER A 677 -96.46 19.15 20.19
C SER A 677 -97.10 18.31 19.08
N SER A 678 -97.57 17.11 19.41
CA SER A 678 -98.08 16.13 18.44
C SER A 678 -99.05 15.14 19.09
N ASN A 679 -99.82 14.45 18.25
CA ASN A 679 -100.76 13.40 18.68
C ASN A 679 -100.09 12.26 19.45
N VAL A 680 -98.84 11.89 19.08
CA VAL A 680 -98.15 10.77 19.73
C VAL A 680 -97.69 11.08 21.15
N ALA A 681 -97.59 12.37 21.50
CA ALA A 681 -97.25 12.82 22.84
C ALA A 681 -98.39 12.56 23.83
N CYS A 682 -99.61 12.30 23.36
CA CYS A 682 -100.81 12.14 24.19
C CYS A 682 -101.21 10.67 24.37
N THR A 683 -101.67 10.31 25.57
CA THR A 683 -102.27 8.99 25.82
C THR A 683 -103.57 8.79 25.04
N SER A 684 -104.33 9.86 24.80
CA SER A 684 -105.56 9.86 23.99
C SER A 684 -105.31 9.78 22.48
N ALA A 685 -104.05 9.91 22.04
CA ALA A 685 -103.66 10.05 20.63
C ALA A 685 -104.13 11.31 19.91
N ASP A 686 -104.76 12.27 20.61
CA ASP A 686 -105.25 13.52 20.05
C ASP A 686 -104.61 14.74 20.72
N CYS A 687 -103.88 15.54 19.95
CA CYS A 687 -103.30 16.82 20.35
C CYS A 687 -104.02 17.95 19.61
N VAL A 688 -104.88 18.67 20.31
CA VAL A 688 -105.72 19.73 19.70
C VAL A 688 -105.50 21.04 20.41
N GLY A 689 -105.23 22.09 19.63
CA GLY A 689 -104.90 23.41 20.16
C GLY A 689 -103.63 23.42 21.03
N GLY A 690 -102.72 22.47 20.83
CA GLY A 690 -101.51 22.31 21.65
C GLY A 690 -101.73 21.58 22.98
N PHE A 691 -102.90 20.96 23.21
CA PHE A 691 -103.21 20.21 24.43
C PHE A 691 -103.79 18.82 24.12
N CYS A 692 -103.41 17.84 24.95
CA CYS A 692 -103.95 16.49 24.85
C CYS A 692 -105.45 16.51 25.13
N SER A 693 -106.24 16.10 24.15
CA SER A 693 -107.71 16.20 24.14
C SER A 693 -108.34 14.82 24.03
N ASP A 694 -109.57 14.66 24.51
CA ASP A 694 -110.33 13.41 24.36
C ASP A 694 -110.90 13.23 22.95
N CYS A 695 -111.08 14.35 22.24
CA CYS A 695 -111.77 14.39 20.97
C CYS A 695 -111.21 15.51 20.11
N ARG A 696 -111.35 15.37 18.79
CA ARG A 696 -110.63 16.21 17.82
C ARG A 696 -111.39 17.45 17.36
N THR A 697 -112.70 17.32 17.16
CA THR A 697 -113.52 18.33 16.49
C THR A 697 -114.54 18.88 17.45
N LEU A 698 -114.46 20.18 17.75
CA LEU A 698 -115.44 20.88 18.58
C LEU A 698 -116.86 20.67 18.02
N ASP A 699 -117.83 20.52 18.92
CA ASP A 699 -119.24 20.37 18.59
C ASP A 699 -119.51 19.18 17.65
N SER A 700 -118.70 18.13 17.75
CA SER A 700 -118.88 16.86 17.04
C SER A 700 -119.19 15.72 18.01
N THR A 701 -119.95 14.73 17.55
CA THR A 701 -120.10 13.43 18.23
C THR A 701 -119.01 12.44 17.84
N SER A 702 -118.26 12.71 16.75
CA SER A 702 -117.14 11.87 16.32
C SER A 702 -115.96 11.95 17.29
N GLY A 703 -115.44 10.78 17.69
CA GLY A 703 -114.37 10.66 18.69
C GLY A 703 -114.86 10.60 20.14
N CYS A 704 -116.16 10.75 20.39
CA CYS A 704 -116.75 10.57 21.71
C CYS A 704 -117.59 9.30 21.79
N SER A 705 -117.71 8.70 22.99
CA SER A 705 -118.66 7.62 23.25
C SER A 705 -120.10 8.08 22.99
N SER A 706 -120.98 7.17 22.57
CA SER A 706 -122.40 7.47 22.28
C SER A 706 -123.07 8.32 23.38
N GLY A 707 -123.88 9.29 22.97
CA GLY A 707 -124.55 10.24 23.87
C GLY A 707 -123.67 11.39 24.37
N LYS A 708 -122.44 11.53 23.86
CA LYS A 708 -121.52 12.63 24.17
C LYS A 708 -121.14 13.41 22.92
N PHE A 709 -120.78 14.67 23.12
CA PHE A 709 -120.23 15.56 22.11
C PHE A 709 -118.96 16.22 22.62
N CYS A 710 -118.08 16.57 21.69
CA CYS A 710 -116.81 17.21 21.96
C CYS A 710 -117.04 18.69 22.24
N THR A 711 -116.59 19.19 23.39
CA THR A 711 -116.74 20.60 23.74
C THR A 711 -115.49 21.12 24.45
N GLN A 712 -115.35 22.44 24.45
CA GLN A 712 -114.26 23.11 25.15
C GLN A 712 -114.62 23.26 26.63
N THR A 713 -113.72 22.83 27.51
CA THR A 713 -113.89 22.98 28.97
C THR A 713 -113.03 24.13 29.52
N ALA A 714 -113.20 24.47 30.79
CA ALA A 714 -112.35 25.45 31.47
C ALA A 714 -110.87 25.04 31.52
N SER A 715 -110.57 23.73 31.41
CA SER A 715 -109.21 23.23 31.19
C SER A 715 -108.85 23.27 29.70
N PRO A 716 -107.60 23.58 29.34
CA PRO A 716 -107.15 23.57 27.95
C PRO A 716 -107.40 22.22 27.25
N GLY A 717 -107.83 22.27 25.98
CA GLY A 717 -108.18 21.10 25.17
C GLY A 717 -109.69 20.83 25.07
N TYR A 718 -110.06 19.89 24.21
CA TYR A 718 -111.44 19.46 24.02
C TYR A 718 -111.73 18.17 24.80
N ARG A 719 -112.91 18.09 25.40
CA ARG A 719 -113.37 16.94 26.18
C ARG A 719 -114.74 16.48 25.72
N CYS A 720 -114.98 15.17 25.82
CA CYS A 720 -116.30 14.60 25.56
C CYS A 720 -117.23 14.86 26.75
N GLN A 721 -118.28 15.66 26.53
CA GLN A 721 -119.35 15.90 27.49
C GLN A 721 -120.66 15.27 27.04
N ASN A 722 -121.55 14.96 27.97
CA ASN A 722 -122.87 14.44 27.65
C ASN A 722 -123.67 15.46 26.81
N GLN A 723 -124.39 14.97 25.79
CA GLN A 723 -125.35 15.78 25.05
C GLN A 723 -126.42 16.34 26.01
N LYS A 724 -126.80 17.58 25.80
CA LYS A 724 -127.75 18.30 26.65
C LYS A 724 -129.19 17.89 26.32
N GLY A 725 -130.03 17.85 27.34
CA GLY A 725 -131.48 17.67 27.20
C GLY A 725 -132.19 18.96 26.78
N GLU A 726 -133.52 18.90 26.64
CA GLU A 726 -134.38 20.03 26.30
C GLU A 726 -134.13 21.26 27.19
N GLY A 727 -134.11 22.45 26.58
CA GLY A 727 -133.84 23.72 27.27
C GLY A 727 -132.35 24.00 27.56
N GLY A 728 -131.45 23.03 27.37
CA GLY A 728 -130.01 23.27 27.48
C GLY A 728 -129.50 24.22 26.39
N THR A 729 -128.60 25.14 26.71
CA THR A 729 -127.98 26.03 25.71
C THR A 729 -127.12 25.24 24.73
N CYS A 730 -127.17 25.56 23.44
CA CYS A 730 -126.43 24.85 22.41
C CYS A 730 -125.88 25.80 21.34
N SER A 731 -124.72 25.46 20.80
CA SER A 731 -124.09 26.08 19.63
C SER A 731 -124.33 25.27 18.36
N SER A 732 -124.62 23.96 18.49
CA SER A 732 -124.84 23.04 17.38
C SER A 732 -125.82 21.93 17.76
N ASN A 733 -126.39 21.25 16.76
CA ASN A 733 -127.26 20.09 16.97
C ASN A 733 -126.57 18.97 17.75
N ASN A 734 -125.25 18.78 17.54
CA ASN A 734 -124.49 17.73 18.21
C ASN A 734 -124.39 17.93 19.72
N ALA A 735 -124.50 19.17 20.20
CA ALA A 735 -124.55 19.49 21.63
C ALA A 735 -125.86 19.06 22.30
N CYS A 736 -126.90 18.75 21.52
CA CYS A 736 -128.22 18.34 21.97
C CYS A 736 -128.45 16.85 21.72
N ARG A 737 -129.35 16.25 22.50
CA ARG A 737 -129.88 14.91 22.18
C ARG A 737 -130.66 14.92 20.86
N ASP A 738 -131.40 16.00 20.59
CA ASP A 738 -132.24 16.18 19.41
C ASP A 738 -131.73 17.34 18.53
N PHE A 739 -132.35 18.51 18.57
CA PHE A 739 -132.02 19.65 17.68
C PHE A 739 -131.61 20.89 18.47
N CYS A 740 -130.66 21.65 17.94
CA CYS A 740 -130.32 22.97 18.45
C CYS A 740 -131.06 24.03 17.64
N VAL A 741 -132.05 24.68 18.26
CA VAL A 741 -132.90 25.68 17.60
C VAL A 741 -132.88 26.96 18.41
N ALA A 742 -132.52 28.07 17.76
CA ALA A 742 -132.39 29.39 18.40
C ALA A 742 -131.49 29.41 19.65
N GLY A 743 -130.44 28.58 19.66
CA GLY A 743 -129.47 28.51 20.75
C GLY A 743 -129.86 27.61 21.94
N PHE A 744 -130.98 26.88 21.85
CA PHE A 744 -131.42 25.94 22.87
C PHE A 744 -131.73 24.56 22.27
N CYS A 745 -131.55 23.51 23.06
CA CYS A 745 -131.93 22.16 22.69
C CYS A 745 -133.44 22.02 22.70
N GLN A 746 -134.02 21.64 21.57
CA GLN A 746 -135.45 21.54 21.31
C GLN A 746 -135.80 20.18 20.70
N GLN A 747 -137.05 19.76 20.89
CA GLN A 747 -137.57 18.50 20.33
C GLN A 747 -137.66 18.51 18.81
N CYS A 748 -137.91 19.66 18.17
CA CYS A 748 -138.06 19.77 16.73
C CYS A 748 -137.55 21.09 16.17
N SER A 749 -137.14 21.11 14.90
CA SER A 749 -136.88 22.35 14.15
C SER A 749 -137.87 22.57 13.01
N ASN A 750 -138.53 21.50 12.56
CA ASN A 750 -139.58 21.53 11.55
C ASN A 750 -140.59 20.40 11.81
N ASP A 751 -141.72 20.43 11.10
CA ASP A 751 -142.80 19.46 11.29
C ASP A 751 -142.39 18.02 10.95
N GLY A 752 -141.36 17.81 10.12
CA GLY A 752 -140.84 16.49 9.77
C GLY A 752 -140.08 15.82 10.92
N HIS A 753 -139.65 16.59 11.93
CA HIS A 753 -139.05 16.07 13.16
C HIS A 753 -140.11 15.65 14.18
N CYS A 754 -141.38 15.96 13.90
CA CYS A 754 -142.52 15.52 14.68
C CYS A 754 -143.19 14.34 13.97
N GLY A 755 -143.72 13.38 14.73
CA GLY A 755 -144.54 12.31 14.17
C GLY A 755 -145.69 12.85 13.30
N THR A 756 -146.23 12.03 12.39
CA THR A 756 -147.16 12.46 11.32
C THR A 756 -148.40 13.24 11.80
N ASP A 757 -148.89 12.95 13.01
CA ASP A 757 -150.02 13.63 13.68
C ASP A 757 -149.63 14.85 14.53
N ARG A 758 -148.37 15.25 14.52
CA ARG A 758 -147.83 16.41 15.25
C ARG A 758 -147.25 17.42 14.28
N TYR A 759 -147.11 18.65 14.74
CA TYR A 759 -146.44 19.75 14.05
C TYR A 759 -145.48 20.41 15.03
N CYS A 760 -144.40 20.99 14.52
CA CYS A 760 -143.46 21.72 15.33
C CYS A 760 -144.04 23.11 15.62
N SER A 761 -144.29 23.37 16.91
CA SER A 761 -144.72 24.69 17.35
C SER A 761 -143.65 25.73 16.98
N GLY A 762 -144.09 26.91 16.50
CA GLY A 762 -143.15 27.98 16.19
C GLY A 762 -142.51 28.56 17.46
N TRP A 763 -141.63 29.55 17.27
CA TRP A 763 -141.08 30.32 18.39
C TRP A 763 -142.22 30.83 19.31
N PRO A 764 -142.07 30.74 20.64
CA PRO A 764 -140.84 30.40 21.37
C PRO A 764 -140.64 28.92 21.75
N SER A 765 -141.62 28.03 21.58
CA SER A 765 -141.58 26.72 22.25
C SER A 765 -140.90 25.58 21.47
N TYR A 766 -140.98 25.51 20.14
CA TYR A 766 -140.35 24.43 19.33
C TYR A 766 -140.56 22.99 19.83
N ASP A 767 -141.70 22.75 20.50
CA ASP A 767 -142.17 21.43 20.86
C ASP A 767 -143.05 20.84 19.76
N CYS A 768 -143.07 19.52 19.63
CA CYS A 768 -144.04 18.84 18.78
C CYS A 768 -145.43 18.92 19.42
N LYS A 769 -146.38 19.66 18.82
CA LYS A 769 -147.77 19.73 19.29
C LYS A 769 -148.68 18.91 18.38
N ASN A 770 -149.74 18.31 18.94
CA ASN A 770 -150.69 17.53 18.15
C ASN A 770 -151.43 18.42 17.14
N LYS A 771 -151.57 17.94 15.91
CA LYS A 771 -152.39 18.57 14.87
C LYS A 771 -153.86 18.56 15.29
N LYS A 772 -154.53 19.68 15.06
CA LYS A 772 -155.90 19.97 15.46
C LYS A 772 -156.90 19.41 14.46
N ASN A 773 -158.06 18.98 14.98
CA ASN A 773 -159.19 18.47 14.18
C ASN A 773 -159.94 19.60 13.47
N ARG A 774 -160.81 19.24 12.52
CA ARG A 774 -161.70 20.13 11.77
C ARG A 774 -162.46 21.11 12.69
N ASN A 775 -162.65 22.35 12.23
CA ASN A 775 -163.28 23.49 12.92
C ASN A 775 -162.57 24.01 14.19
N LYS A 776 -161.38 23.50 14.55
CA LYS A 776 -160.54 24.12 15.59
C LYS A 776 -159.76 25.31 15.04
N SER A 777 -159.48 26.28 15.90
CA SER A 777 -158.77 27.50 15.52
C SER A 777 -157.31 27.20 15.16
N CYS A 778 -156.83 27.72 14.04
CA CYS A 778 -155.48 27.53 13.54
C CYS A 778 -154.84 28.87 13.16
N GLY A 779 -153.57 29.04 13.53
CA GLY A 779 -152.74 30.15 13.05
C GLY A 779 -152.04 29.83 11.73
N ALA A 780 -151.69 28.56 11.53
CA ALA A 780 -151.07 28.07 10.29
C ALA A 780 -151.68 26.75 9.80
N LYS A 781 -151.56 26.50 8.50
CA LYS A 781 -152.03 25.25 7.86
C LYS A 781 -151.45 23.98 8.50
N LYS A 782 -150.19 24.03 8.95
CA LYS A 782 -149.49 22.92 9.61
C LYS A 782 -150.11 22.48 10.94
N GLU A 783 -150.89 23.36 11.58
CA GLU A 783 -151.55 23.04 12.85
C GLU A 783 -152.77 22.13 12.66
N CYS A 784 -153.22 21.88 11.42
CA CYS A 784 -154.44 21.13 11.11
C CYS A 784 -154.12 19.76 10.55
N LYS A 785 -154.86 18.72 10.96
CA LYS A 785 -154.71 17.36 10.39
C LYS A 785 -154.89 17.33 8.86
N SER A 786 -155.74 18.20 8.32
CA SER A 786 -155.99 18.33 6.89
C SER A 786 -154.95 19.16 6.12
N ASN A 787 -153.96 19.76 6.81
CA ASN A 787 -153.07 20.77 6.25
C ASN A 787 -153.80 21.96 5.57
N LYS A 788 -155.06 22.22 5.96
CA LYS A 788 -155.87 23.33 5.43
C LYS A 788 -156.40 24.19 6.58
N CYS A 789 -155.90 25.41 6.68
CA CYS A 789 -156.41 26.45 7.58
C CYS A 789 -157.07 27.54 6.73
N LYS A 790 -158.40 27.65 6.78
CA LYS A 790 -159.15 28.67 6.01
C LYS A 790 -160.07 29.43 6.95
N PHE A 791 -159.98 30.76 6.93
CA PHE A 791 -160.65 31.66 7.89
C PHE A 791 -160.33 31.29 9.36
N TRP A 792 -159.05 31.07 9.67
CA TRP A 792 -158.55 30.73 11.02
C TRP A 792 -159.11 29.43 11.60
N LYS A 793 -159.71 28.55 10.78
CA LYS A 793 -160.29 27.27 11.18
C LYS A 793 -159.72 26.12 10.35
N CYS A 794 -159.39 25.01 11.01
CA CYS A 794 -158.98 23.78 10.34
C CYS A 794 -160.13 23.24 9.49
N LYS A 795 -159.88 22.90 8.23
CA LYS A 795 -160.91 22.43 7.30
C LYS A 795 -160.98 20.94 7.13
#